data_AF-A0AA35TR32-F1
#
_entry.id   AF-A0AA35TR32-F1
#
_cell.length_a   1.000
_cell.length_b   1.000
_cell.length_c   1.000
_cell.angle_alpha   90.00
_cell.angle_beta   90.00
_cell.angle_gamma   90.00
#
_symmetry.space_group_name_H-M   'P 1'
#
loop_
_entity.id
_entity.type
_entity.pdbx_description
1 polymer ?
#
loop_
_entity_poly.entity_id
_entity_poly.type
_entity_poly.pdbx_seq_one_letter_code
_entity_poly.pdbx_strand_id
1 'polypeptide(L)'
;MLNFMRPEGMPTESPSTVQQSLTRKYKADAHLMEQNSLKALHQLLVHCCEFLSLWKLLCEYQLNLTIKDVTNDQKEQLKIASFRHLVVSGKPLTSALISRLLERHAGDSGLSDTLSARLRETTPTLFSHDDATASKAQELLSVAVGLKSQFDQMNMLRDSLKHFSQVTHQINLSSVCSQYHKVAYYEGIVELCLCAALHRDPQGMALHYYKNGQPQDDLVGRAAFLERGEVYAPVTVALEELSSRETATPLSSSVPLNPGPPTERAEPDKPDPRKEFAEMLALVLRSKDELLHVTVYSWLIAAHMAETLVEIQSPFIEDYLNNMASVQQDNRHVLDLLWRYYEKTKAYSGAARILDELAHKQDPELTLDQRVEYMSRGVMCAKSSRLTTTSDTIGELLHELEEKMEVARIQLQISEALKLQPQTQPVKTAIRKLDGQLADISTLYGEYADTFELSECKLAIVHCAGHYDPTLIESLWREIIDGEVKNIPVGVHSPSQLHGLRTKLVELGQQYSRSERYFPLAYLVQLLEQTGARLEWDSGFVHQTLLEVGVALSTLFGIYDRLFKAKDSFWMTVGKPLHVLNAIHSLVLVYIERPSLVANFERPSFNATVKDSLSHYLVELQTMTSDIRGLNQTISDLRSLEPQIQRIS
;
A
#
# COMPACT_ATOMS: atom_id res chain seq x y z
N MET A 1 49.74 31.54 -36.79
CA MET A 1 50.44 32.22 -37.89
C MET A 1 50.72 31.20 -38.98
N LEU A 2 50.63 31.66 -40.24
CA LEU A 2 51.18 31.07 -41.46
C LEU A 2 50.31 30.08 -42.26
N ASN A 3 50.19 30.46 -43.53
CA ASN A 3 50.04 29.66 -44.75
C ASN A 3 48.71 28.96 -45.01
N PHE A 4 47.75 29.74 -45.54
CA PHE A 4 46.77 29.18 -46.48
C PHE A 4 47.47 28.93 -47.82
N MET A 5 48.07 27.74 -47.94
CA MET A 5 48.35 27.14 -49.23
C MET A 5 47.03 27.01 -50.00
N ARG A 6 47.00 27.63 -51.17
CA ARG A 6 45.93 27.50 -52.16
C ARG A 6 45.84 26.02 -52.58
N PRO A 7 44.67 25.37 -52.55
CA PRO A 7 44.50 24.08 -53.19
C PRO A 7 44.53 24.27 -54.71
N GLU A 8 45.57 23.76 -55.35
CA GLU A 8 45.60 23.56 -56.80
C GLU A 8 44.50 22.55 -57.17
N GLY A 9 43.59 22.94 -58.07
CA GLY A 9 42.63 22.00 -58.69
C GLY A 9 41.15 22.40 -58.70
N MET A 10 40.76 23.53 -58.12
CA MET A 10 39.41 24.09 -58.33
C MET A 10 39.44 25.07 -59.49
N PRO A 11 38.57 24.96 -60.52
CA PRO A 11 38.49 26.00 -61.54
C PRO A 11 38.12 27.29 -60.82
N THR A 12 38.99 28.29 -60.89
CA THR A 12 38.65 29.65 -60.48
C THR A 12 37.51 30.09 -61.39
N GLU A 13 36.27 29.92 -60.93
CA GLU A 13 35.10 30.42 -61.64
C GLU A 13 35.39 31.88 -61.96
N SER A 14 35.40 32.21 -63.25
CA SER A 14 35.67 33.58 -63.68
C SER A 14 34.71 34.51 -62.93
N PRO A 15 35.11 35.73 -62.53
CA PRO A 15 34.20 36.65 -61.86
C PRO A 15 32.89 36.86 -62.66
N SER A 16 32.95 36.72 -63.99
CA SER A 16 31.76 36.64 -64.86
C SER A 16 30.86 35.41 -64.62
N THR A 17 31.39 34.22 -64.35
CA THR A 17 30.61 33.00 -64.06
C THR A 17 29.91 33.10 -62.70
N VAL A 18 30.61 33.60 -61.67
CA VAL A 18 30.04 33.87 -60.34
C VAL A 18 28.97 34.96 -60.42
N GLN A 19 29.21 36.00 -61.20
CA GLN A 19 28.23 37.08 -61.39
C GLN A 19 27.00 36.61 -62.18
N GLN A 20 27.17 35.71 -63.17
CA GLN A 20 26.06 35.08 -63.88
C GLN A 20 25.24 34.13 -62.99
N SER A 21 25.88 33.36 -62.11
CA SER A 21 25.17 32.46 -61.17
C SER A 21 24.40 33.25 -60.11
N LEU A 22 24.98 34.32 -59.57
CA LEU A 22 24.29 35.27 -58.69
C LEU A 22 23.11 35.95 -59.40
N THR A 23 23.30 36.40 -60.65
CA THR A 23 22.21 37.01 -61.44
C THR A 23 21.08 36.01 -61.71
N ARG A 24 21.39 34.73 -61.93
CA ARG A 24 20.37 33.67 -62.06
C ARG A 24 19.62 33.43 -60.75
N LYS A 25 20.31 33.41 -59.60
CA LYS A 25 19.68 33.32 -58.28
C LYS A 25 18.76 34.51 -58.02
N TYR A 26 19.22 35.74 -58.24
CA TYR A 26 18.39 36.95 -58.07
C TYR A 26 17.15 36.94 -58.99
N LYS A 27 17.27 36.44 -60.22
CA LYS A 27 16.11 36.28 -61.12
C LYS A 27 15.14 35.21 -60.64
N ALA A 28 15.65 34.09 -60.11
CA ALA A 28 14.82 33.03 -59.54
C ALA A 28 14.09 33.52 -58.27
N ASP A 29 14.79 34.24 -57.40
CA ASP A 29 14.24 34.84 -56.19
C ASP A 29 13.17 35.90 -56.54
N ALA A 30 13.45 36.77 -57.52
CA ALA A 30 12.47 37.73 -58.01
C ALA A 30 11.23 37.05 -58.61
N HIS A 31 11.40 35.95 -59.36
CA HIS A 31 10.28 35.17 -59.89
C HIS A 31 9.46 34.49 -58.78
N LEU A 32 10.13 33.96 -57.75
CA LEU A 32 9.48 33.39 -56.59
C LEU A 32 8.71 34.44 -55.79
N MET A 33 9.28 35.64 -55.60
CA MET A 33 8.62 36.76 -54.93
C MET A 33 7.38 37.22 -55.70
N GLU A 34 7.47 37.34 -57.03
CA GLU A 34 6.33 37.69 -57.88
C GLU A 34 5.24 36.61 -57.82
N GLN A 35 5.62 35.33 -57.89
CA GLN A 35 4.68 34.22 -57.76
C GLN A 35 3.97 34.24 -56.40
N ASN A 36 4.70 34.49 -55.31
CA ASN A 36 4.14 34.59 -53.98
C ASN A 36 3.21 35.81 -53.85
N SER A 37 3.57 36.95 -54.44
CA SER A 37 2.75 38.16 -54.49
C SER A 37 1.42 37.89 -55.20
N LEU A 38 1.46 37.26 -56.38
CA LEU A 38 0.26 36.92 -57.15
C LEU A 38 -0.62 35.89 -56.42
N LYS A 39 -0.02 34.88 -55.78
CA LYS A 39 -0.74 33.90 -54.95
C LYS A 39 -1.44 34.59 -53.77
N ALA A 40 -0.75 35.49 -53.08
CA ALA A 40 -1.31 36.23 -51.95
C ALA A 40 -2.45 37.17 -52.39
N LEU A 41 -2.31 37.84 -53.54
CA LEU A 41 -3.37 38.68 -54.10
C LEU A 41 -4.60 37.84 -54.48
N HIS A 42 -4.39 36.68 -55.12
CA HIS A 42 -5.48 35.77 -55.45
C HIS A 42 -6.21 35.28 -54.19
N GLN A 43 -5.48 34.84 -53.16
CA GLN A 43 -6.06 34.44 -51.87
C GLN A 43 -6.86 35.57 -51.22
N LEU A 44 -6.35 36.80 -51.25
CA LEU A 44 -7.07 37.97 -50.73
C LEU A 44 -8.38 38.20 -51.49
N LEU A 45 -8.37 38.09 -52.82
CA LEU A 45 -9.58 38.22 -53.64
C LEU A 45 -10.60 37.13 -53.32
N VAL A 46 -10.14 35.88 -53.13
CA VAL A 46 -10.99 34.77 -52.70
C VAL A 46 -11.62 35.07 -51.33
N HIS A 47 -10.84 35.46 -50.33
CA HIS A 47 -11.38 35.82 -49.01
C HIS A 47 -12.38 36.98 -49.06
N CYS A 48 -12.14 38.00 -49.91
CA CYS A 48 -13.10 39.08 -50.14
C CYS A 48 -14.43 38.56 -50.69
N CYS A 49 -14.38 37.69 -51.71
CA CYS A 49 -15.57 37.11 -52.35
C CYS A 49 -16.34 36.19 -51.37
N GLU A 50 -15.62 35.36 -50.61
CA GLU A 50 -16.23 34.47 -49.62
C GLU A 50 -16.88 35.28 -48.49
N PHE A 51 -16.21 36.29 -47.95
CA PHE A 51 -16.79 37.12 -46.91
C PHE A 51 -18.03 37.89 -47.40
N LEU A 52 -18.02 38.42 -48.62
CA LEU A 52 -19.21 39.08 -49.20
C LEU A 52 -20.36 38.10 -49.40
N SER A 53 -20.06 36.87 -49.80
CA SER A 53 -21.05 35.80 -49.91
C SER A 53 -21.65 35.41 -48.55
N LEU A 54 -20.80 35.28 -47.52
CA LEU A 54 -21.24 35.08 -46.13
C LEU A 54 -22.12 36.23 -45.66
N TRP A 55 -21.72 37.48 -45.93
CA TRP A 55 -22.46 38.66 -45.51
C TRP A 55 -23.85 38.71 -46.14
N LYS A 56 -23.93 38.42 -47.45
CA LYS A 56 -25.20 38.30 -48.16
C LYS A 56 -26.09 37.24 -47.51
N LEU A 57 -25.52 36.07 -47.22
CA LEU A 57 -26.24 34.97 -46.57
C LEU A 57 -26.74 35.36 -45.17
N LEU A 58 -25.92 36.02 -44.35
CA LEU A 58 -26.34 36.51 -43.05
C LEU A 58 -27.50 37.51 -43.16
N CYS A 59 -27.51 38.38 -44.18
CA CYS A 59 -28.62 39.28 -44.43
C CYS A 59 -29.91 38.53 -44.82
N GLU A 60 -29.81 37.49 -45.66
CA GLU A 60 -30.94 36.62 -46.04
C GLU A 60 -31.57 35.93 -44.82
N TYR A 61 -30.74 35.50 -43.87
CA TYR A 61 -31.15 34.77 -42.66
C TYR A 61 -31.22 35.67 -41.40
N GLN A 62 -31.61 36.94 -41.58
CA GLN A 62 -31.91 37.87 -40.47
C GLN A 62 -30.73 38.13 -39.52
N LEU A 63 -29.64 38.70 -40.04
CA LEU A 63 -28.41 39.10 -39.33
C LEU A 63 -28.64 39.72 -37.93
N ASN A 64 -29.68 40.54 -37.76
CA ASN A 64 -30.02 41.18 -36.48
C ASN A 64 -30.24 40.18 -35.33
N LEU A 65 -30.78 38.99 -35.63
CA LEU A 65 -30.97 37.93 -34.66
C LEU A 65 -29.66 37.19 -34.39
N THR A 66 -28.87 36.93 -35.43
CA THR A 66 -27.52 36.35 -35.29
C THR A 66 -26.62 37.19 -34.40
N ILE A 67 -26.62 38.51 -34.59
CA ILE A 67 -25.82 39.44 -33.78
C ILE A 67 -26.30 39.45 -32.32
N LYS A 68 -27.58 39.25 -32.02
CA LYS A 68 -28.07 39.24 -30.63
C LYS A 68 -27.48 38.10 -29.80
N ASP A 69 -27.22 36.96 -30.42
CA ASP A 69 -26.77 35.74 -29.73
C ASP A 69 -25.24 35.59 -29.68
N VAL A 70 -24.52 36.53 -30.29
CA VAL A 70 -23.07 36.69 -30.20
C VAL A 70 -22.68 37.29 -28.83
N THR A 71 -21.47 36.97 -28.32
CA THR A 71 -21.02 37.47 -27.00
C THR A 71 -20.82 38.98 -26.99
N ASN A 72 -20.87 39.61 -25.81
CA ASN A 72 -20.71 41.06 -25.69
C ASN A 72 -19.33 41.55 -26.18
N ASP A 73 -18.27 40.77 -25.94
CA ASP A 73 -16.93 41.07 -26.47
C ASP A 73 -16.89 41.01 -28.01
N GLN A 74 -17.44 39.94 -28.60
CA GLN A 74 -17.55 39.81 -30.06
C GLN A 74 -18.43 40.91 -30.68
N LYS A 75 -19.47 41.38 -29.98
CA LYS A 75 -20.29 42.53 -30.41
C LYS A 75 -19.48 43.82 -30.43
N GLU A 76 -18.67 44.09 -29.42
CA GLU A 76 -17.80 45.27 -29.41
C GLU A 76 -16.75 45.18 -30.52
N GLN A 77 -16.16 44.00 -30.74
CA GLN A 77 -15.24 43.76 -31.86
C GLN A 77 -15.93 43.98 -33.22
N LEU A 78 -17.17 43.51 -33.41
CA LEU A 78 -17.94 43.72 -34.64
C LEU A 78 -18.23 45.22 -34.90
N LYS A 79 -18.45 46.03 -33.86
CA LYS A 79 -18.72 47.48 -34.02
C LYS A 79 -17.53 48.25 -34.59
N ILE A 80 -16.31 47.83 -34.23
CA ILE A 80 -15.07 48.48 -34.66
C ILE A 80 -14.38 47.76 -35.83
N ALA A 81 -14.87 46.58 -36.22
CA ALA A 81 -14.30 45.79 -37.29
C ALA A 81 -14.52 46.46 -38.65
N SER A 82 -13.42 46.74 -39.36
CA SER A 82 -13.47 47.15 -40.77
C SER A 82 -13.58 45.93 -41.68
N PHE A 83 -14.07 46.11 -42.91
CA PHE A 83 -14.07 45.07 -43.94
C PHE A 83 -12.68 44.44 -44.12
N ARG A 84 -11.62 45.27 -44.15
CA ARG A 84 -10.23 44.81 -44.21
C ARG A 84 -9.89 43.87 -43.05
N HIS A 85 -10.28 44.23 -41.82
CA HIS A 85 -10.00 43.41 -40.65
C HIS A 85 -10.71 42.06 -40.74
N LEU A 86 -11.99 42.05 -41.16
CA LEU A 86 -12.79 40.83 -41.27
C LEU A 86 -12.22 39.84 -42.29
N VAL A 87 -11.77 40.35 -43.44
CA VAL A 87 -11.22 39.52 -44.53
C VAL A 87 -9.81 39.01 -44.22
N VAL A 88 -8.95 39.82 -43.61
CA VAL A 88 -7.52 39.47 -43.42
C VAL A 88 -7.25 38.74 -42.10
N SER A 89 -7.97 39.08 -41.03
CA SER A 89 -7.70 38.58 -39.68
C SER A 89 -8.94 38.25 -38.87
N GLY A 90 -10.15 38.38 -39.45
CA GLY A 90 -11.41 38.20 -38.76
C GLY A 90 -11.96 36.78 -38.77
N LYS A 91 -11.15 35.78 -39.14
CA LYS A 91 -11.58 34.37 -39.19
C LYS A 91 -12.30 33.90 -37.92
N PRO A 92 -11.83 34.20 -36.69
CA PRO A 92 -12.53 33.82 -35.47
C PRO A 92 -13.94 34.41 -35.37
N LEU A 93 -14.11 35.65 -35.82
CA LEU A 93 -15.38 36.37 -35.76
C LEU A 93 -16.36 35.88 -36.84
N THR A 94 -15.86 35.60 -38.05
CA THR A 94 -16.67 35.00 -39.12
C THR A 94 -17.09 33.57 -38.77
N SER A 95 -16.21 32.77 -38.19
CA SER A 95 -16.55 31.43 -37.71
C SER A 95 -17.60 31.47 -36.61
N ALA A 96 -17.48 32.40 -35.65
CA ALA A 96 -18.50 32.59 -34.61
C ALA A 96 -19.87 32.99 -35.19
N LEU A 97 -19.89 33.87 -36.20
CA LEU A 97 -21.13 34.23 -36.89
C LEU A 97 -21.76 33.04 -37.62
N ILE A 98 -20.95 32.23 -38.29
CA ILE A 98 -21.41 31.00 -38.97
C ILE A 98 -21.99 30.02 -37.95
N SER A 99 -21.29 29.76 -36.83
CA SER A 99 -21.78 28.87 -35.77
C SER A 99 -23.11 29.36 -35.19
N ARG A 100 -23.23 30.66 -34.87
CA ARG A 100 -24.49 31.24 -34.34
C ARG A 100 -25.62 31.28 -35.36
N LEU A 101 -25.30 31.33 -36.64
CA LEU A 101 -26.30 31.22 -37.70
C LEU A 101 -26.84 29.78 -37.75
N LEU A 102 -25.96 28.79 -37.77
CA LEU A 102 -26.33 27.36 -37.81
C LEU A 102 -27.10 26.94 -36.55
N GLU A 103 -26.63 27.31 -35.36
CA GLU A 103 -27.30 26.97 -34.08
C GLU A 103 -28.76 27.45 -34.02
N ARG A 104 -29.06 28.64 -34.55
CA ARG A 104 -30.42 29.18 -34.54
C ARG A 104 -31.36 28.41 -35.47
N HIS A 105 -30.82 27.85 -36.54
CA HIS A 105 -31.57 27.07 -37.52
C HIS A 105 -31.48 25.57 -37.28
N ALA A 106 -30.83 25.12 -36.21
CA ALA A 106 -30.67 23.71 -35.84
C ALA A 106 -32.00 22.98 -35.56
N GLY A 107 -33.09 23.70 -35.26
CA GLY A 107 -34.41 23.11 -35.04
C GLY A 107 -35.14 22.64 -36.30
N ASP A 108 -34.70 23.07 -37.49
CA ASP A 108 -35.27 22.67 -38.79
C ASP A 108 -34.19 21.99 -39.62
N SER A 109 -34.13 20.66 -39.52
CA SER A 109 -33.12 19.82 -40.20
C SER A 109 -33.02 20.08 -41.71
N GLY A 110 -34.13 20.39 -42.39
CA GLY A 110 -34.12 20.68 -43.83
C GLY A 110 -33.49 22.04 -44.16
N LEU A 111 -33.76 23.07 -43.35
CA LEU A 111 -33.13 24.38 -43.52
C LEU A 111 -31.66 24.38 -43.10
N SER A 112 -31.29 23.62 -42.07
CA SER A 112 -29.90 23.49 -41.61
C SER A 112 -29.03 22.83 -42.68
N ASP A 113 -29.49 21.72 -43.28
CA ASP A 113 -28.71 20.99 -44.30
C ASP A 113 -28.53 21.81 -45.59
N THR A 114 -29.57 22.55 -46.00
CA THR A 114 -29.48 23.44 -47.17
C THR A 114 -28.57 24.65 -46.93
N LEU A 115 -28.61 25.21 -45.72
CA LEU A 115 -27.74 26.30 -45.31
C LEU A 115 -26.27 25.85 -45.24
N SER A 116 -26.00 24.68 -44.65
CA SER A 116 -24.67 24.05 -44.59
C SER A 116 -24.12 23.75 -46.00
N ALA A 117 -24.95 23.24 -46.92
CA ALA A 117 -24.56 23.04 -48.31
C ALA A 117 -24.20 24.36 -49.01
N ARG A 118 -25.01 25.41 -48.82
CA ARG A 118 -24.77 26.74 -49.39
C ARG A 118 -23.50 27.39 -48.83
N LEU A 119 -23.23 27.26 -47.54
CA LEU A 119 -22.00 27.74 -46.91
C LEU A 119 -20.75 27.05 -47.46
N ARG A 120 -20.80 25.73 -47.69
CA ARG A 120 -19.68 24.98 -48.29
C ARG A 120 -19.40 25.38 -49.74
N GLU A 121 -20.44 25.66 -50.52
CA GLU A 121 -20.29 26.09 -51.92
C GLU A 121 -19.78 27.53 -52.03
N THR A 122 -20.28 28.42 -51.17
CA THR A 122 -20.00 29.87 -51.28
C THR A 122 -18.80 30.33 -50.46
N THR A 123 -18.41 29.60 -49.41
CA THR A 123 -17.37 30.01 -48.46
C THR A 123 -16.45 28.86 -48.00
N PRO A 124 -15.80 28.13 -48.93
CA PRO A 124 -15.04 26.92 -48.59
C PRO A 124 -13.81 27.16 -47.69
N THR A 125 -13.21 28.36 -47.67
CA THR A 125 -12.07 28.65 -46.76
C THR A 125 -12.51 29.04 -45.35
N LEU A 126 -13.77 29.49 -45.20
CA LEU A 126 -14.37 29.87 -43.93
C LEU A 126 -15.18 28.73 -43.28
N PHE A 127 -15.75 27.83 -44.10
CA PHE A 127 -16.56 26.69 -43.66
C PHE A 127 -16.19 25.42 -44.43
N SER A 128 -15.43 24.55 -43.79
CA SER A 128 -14.91 23.31 -44.37
C SER A 128 -15.94 22.16 -44.31
N HIS A 129 -15.58 21.03 -44.94
CA HIS A 129 -16.35 19.79 -44.82
C HIS A 129 -16.41 19.29 -43.36
N ASP A 130 -15.32 19.45 -42.62
CA ASP A 130 -15.22 19.01 -41.23
C ASP A 130 -16.06 19.92 -40.32
N ASP A 131 -16.08 21.24 -40.59
CA ASP A 131 -16.96 22.18 -39.90
C ASP A 131 -18.44 21.83 -40.11
N ALA A 132 -18.81 21.39 -41.32
CA ALA A 132 -20.16 20.95 -41.61
C ALA A 132 -20.55 19.67 -40.87
N THR A 133 -19.62 18.71 -40.78
CA THR A 133 -19.81 17.47 -40.02
C THR A 133 -19.94 17.76 -38.52
N ALA A 134 -19.08 18.63 -37.98
CA ALA A 134 -19.13 19.07 -36.59
C ALA A 134 -20.45 19.82 -36.27
N SER A 135 -20.88 20.70 -37.18
CA SER A 135 -22.14 21.45 -37.03
C SER A 135 -23.35 20.53 -37.03
N LYS A 136 -23.36 19.51 -37.92
CA LYS A 136 -24.44 18.51 -37.95
C LYS A 136 -24.46 17.67 -36.67
N ALA A 137 -23.30 17.26 -36.19
CA ALA A 137 -23.18 16.52 -34.94
C ALA A 137 -23.70 17.33 -33.74
N GLN A 138 -23.40 18.63 -33.70
CA GLN A 138 -23.87 19.57 -32.67
C GLN A 138 -25.39 19.84 -32.77
N GLU A 139 -25.94 19.91 -33.99
CA GLU A 139 -27.40 19.97 -34.21
C GLU A 139 -28.09 18.76 -33.60
N LEU A 140 -27.64 17.55 -33.97
CA LEU A 140 -28.20 16.29 -33.46
C LEU A 140 -28.14 16.22 -31.93
N LEU A 141 -27.01 16.63 -31.33
CA LEU A 141 -26.84 16.70 -29.88
C LEU A 141 -27.80 17.70 -29.23
N SER A 142 -27.91 18.90 -29.80
CA SER A 142 -28.78 19.95 -29.26
C SER A 142 -30.26 19.54 -29.30
N VAL A 143 -30.68 18.86 -30.36
CA VAL A 143 -32.03 18.29 -30.47
C VAL A 143 -32.22 17.14 -29.47
N ALA A 144 -31.25 16.24 -29.34
CA ALA A 144 -31.33 15.11 -28.42
C ALA A 144 -31.50 15.53 -26.95
N VAL A 145 -30.87 16.63 -26.53
CA VAL A 145 -31.03 17.21 -25.17
C VAL A 145 -32.48 17.64 -24.89
N GLY A 146 -33.25 18.03 -25.92
CA GLY A 146 -34.64 18.45 -25.79
C GLY A 146 -35.69 17.34 -25.87
N LEU A 147 -35.29 16.10 -26.19
CA LEU A 147 -36.21 14.98 -26.37
C LEU A 147 -36.68 14.38 -25.03
N LYS A 148 -37.95 13.99 -24.98
CA LYS A 148 -38.56 13.29 -23.83
C LYS A 148 -38.49 11.76 -23.93
N SER A 149 -38.37 11.22 -25.15
CA SER A 149 -38.29 9.79 -25.42
C SER A 149 -36.85 9.31 -25.25
N GLN A 150 -36.60 8.41 -24.30
CA GLN A 150 -35.25 7.89 -24.02
C GLN A 150 -34.68 7.10 -25.21
N PHE A 151 -35.52 6.37 -25.95
CA PHE A 151 -35.09 5.59 -27.11
C PHE A 151 -34.64 6.48 -28.27
N ASP A 152 -35.43 7.50 -28.62
CA ASP A 152 -35.10 8.42 -29.71
C ASP A 152 -33.91 9.32 -29.34
N GLN A 153 -33.84 9.73 -28.07
CA GLN A 153 -32.69 10.45 -27.53
C GLN A 153 -31.40 9.62 -27.70
N MET A 154 -31.40 8.35 -27.30
CA MET A 154 -30.23 7.49 -27.44
C MET A 154 -29.81 7.26 -28.89
N ASN A 155 -30.75 7.09 -29.83
CA ASN A 155 -30.42 6.96 -31.25
C ASN A 155 -29.78 8.23 -31.81
N MET A 156 -30.34 9.41 -31.51
CA MET A 156 -29.77 10.68 -31.96
C MET A 156 -28.40 10.96 -31.35
N LEU A 157 -28.16 10.56 -30.09
CA LEU A 157 -26.85 10.69 -29.44
C LEU A 157 -25.80 9.78 -30.09
N ARG A 158 -26.16 8.55 -30.48
CA ARG A 158 -25.28 7.64 -31.24
C ARG A 158 -24.93 8.19 -32.62
N ASP A 159 -25.91 8.76 -33.32
CA ASP A 159 -25.65 9.38 -34.62
C ASP A 159 -24.76 10.63 -34.49
N SER A 160 -25.02 11.46 -33.48
CA SER A 160 -24.16 12.60 -33.13
C SER A 160 -22.71 12.16 -32.86
N LEU A 161 -22.51 11.10 -32.06
CA LEU A 161 -21.20 10.54 -31.75
C LEU A 161 -20.48 10.06 -33.01
N LYS A 162 -21.19 9.37 -33.92
CA LYS A 162 -20.63 8.90 -35.19
C LYS A 162 -20.08 10.07 -36.02
N HIS A 163 -20.79 11.20 -36.07
CA HIS A 163 -20.31 12.38 -36.77
C HIS A 163 -19.14 13.06 -36.04
N PHE A 164 -19.20 13.23 -34.71
CA PHE A 164 -18.08 13.80 -33.93
C PHE A 164 -16.79 12.97 -34.02
N SER A 165 -16.92 11.64 -34.09
CA SER A 165 -15.78 10.72 -34.21
C SER A 165 -14.96 10.91 -35.50
N GLN A 166 -15.54 11.55 -36.53
CA GLN A 166 -14.87 11.82 -37.81
C GLN A 166 -14.03 13.10 -37.78
N VAL A 167 -14.30 14.02 -36.84
CA VAL A 167 -13.75 15.39 -36.84
C VAL A 167 -13.13 15.79 -35.49
N THR A 168 -12.52 14.82 -34.80
CA THR A 168 -12.01 14.95 -33.43
C THR A 168 -10.94 16.03 -33.21
N HIS A 169 -10.24 16.48 -34.26
CA HIS A 169 -9.20 17.51 -34.17
C HIS A 169 -9.74 18.95 -34.11
N GLN A 170 -10.93 19.20 -34.67
CA GLN A 170 -11.47 20.56 -34.81
C GLN A 170 -12.49 20.92 -33.72
N ILE A 171 -12.90 19.93 -32.93
CA ILE A 171 -13.94 20.07 -31.91
C ILE A 171 -13.35 20.38 -30.53
N ASN A 172 -14.12 21.14 -29.74
CA ASN A 172 -13.86 21.29 -28.32
C ASN A 172 -14.45 20.09 -27.57
N LEU A 173 -13.60 19.07 -27.34
CA LEU A 173 -13.99 17.82 -26.66
C LEU A 173 -14.67 18.08 -25.31
N SER A 174 -14.12 18.96 -24.47
CA SER A 174 -14.67 19.25 -23.15
C SER A 174 -16.10 19.79 -23.22
N SER A 175 -16.40 20.66 -24.19
CA SER A 175 -17.75 21.21 -24.38
C SER A 175 -18.76 20.15 -24.83
N VAL A 176 -18.37 19.27 -25.77
CA VAL A 176 -19.23 18.19 -26.27
C VAL A 176 -19.47 17.14 -25.18
N CYS A 177 -18.41 16.71 -24.48
CA CYS A 177 -18.51 15.76 -23.37
C CYS A 177 -19.36 16.30 -22.20
N SER A 178 -19.27 17.60 -21.89
CA SER A 178 -20.15 18.23 -20.88
C SER A 178 -21.63 18.18 -21.28
N GLN A 179 -21.94 18.31 -22.58
CA GLN A 179 -23.30 18.17 -23.07
C GLN A 179 -23.78 16.70 -23.02
N TYR A 180 -22.93 15.74 -23.36
CA TYR A 180 -23.23 14.32 -23.16
C TYR A 180 -23.43 13.95 -21.68
N HIS A 181 -22.65 14.55 -20.79
CA HIS A 181 -22.80 14.35 -19.35
C HIS A 181 -24.19 14.79 -18.85
N LYS A 182 -24.71 15.93 -19.34
CA LYS A 182 -26.05 16.43 -18.97
C LYS A 182 -27.20 15.48 -19.31
N VAL A 183 -27.02 14.61 -20.30
CA VAL A 183 -28.00 13.59 -20.72
C VAL A 183 -27.59 12.17 -20.32
N ALA A 184 -26.64 12.03 -19.38
CA ALA A 184 -26.12 10.77 -18.88
C ALA A 184 -25.61 9.80 -19.96
N TYR A 185 -25.10 10.32 -21.10
CA TYR A 185 -24.56 9.52 -22.18
C TYR A 185 -23.05 9.26 -22.02
N TYR A 186 -22.70 8.46 -21.01
CA TYR A 186 -21.31 8.20 -20.63
C TYR A 186 -20.53 7.36 -21.65
N GLU A 187 -21.20 6.44 -22.36
CA GLU A 187 -20.60 5.64 -23.44
C GLU A 187 -20.00 6.56 -24.52
N GLY A 188 -20.74 7.59 -24.94
CA GLY A 188 -20.26 8.55 -25.93
C GLY A 188 -19.10 9.41 -25.46
N ILE A 189 -19.01 9.71 -24.16
CA ILE A 189 -17.86 10.44 -23.60
C ILE A 189 -16.59 9.60 -23.74
N VAL A 190 -16.63 8.34 -23.30
CA VAL A 190 -15.47 7.44 -23.33
C VAL A 190 -15.06 7.15 -24.77
N GLU A 191 -16.00 6.78 -25.65
CA GLU A 191 -15.69 6.46 -27.05
C GLU A 191 -15.16 7.67 -27.83
N LEU A 192 -15.71 8.87 -27.62
CA LEU A 192 -15.22 10.08 -28.27
C LEU A 192 -13.79 10.42 -27.84
N CYS A 193 -13.48 10.30 -26.55
CA CYS A 193 -12.14 10.54 -26.02
C CYS A 193 -11.13 9.50 -26.56
N LEU A 194 -11.50 8.22 -26.60
CA LEU A 194 -10.67 7.16 -27.19
C LEU A 194 -10.41 7.41 -28.68
N CYS A 195 -11.45 7.80 -29.43
CA CYS A 195 -11.31 8.13 -30.85
C CYS A 195 -10.39 9.35 -31.06
N ALA A 196 -10.56 10.41 -30.26
CA ALA A 196 -9.72 11.59 -30.32
C ALA A 196 -8.26 11.30 -29.96
N ALA A 197 -8.01 10.43 -28.98
CA ALA A 197 -6.66 10.04 -28.57
C ALA A 197 -5.95 9.28 -29.69
N LEU A 198 -6.65 8.36 -30.37
CA LEU A 198 -6.10 7.62 -31.51
C LEU A 198 -5.79 8.53 -32.70
N HIS A 199 -6.62 9.53 -32.97
CA HIS A 199 -6.40 10.46 -34.08
C HIS A 199 -5.24 11.44 -33.81
N ARG A 200 -5.10 11.93 -32.57
CA ARG A 200 -4.01 12.84 -32.16
C ARG A 200 -2.66 12.13 -32.06
N ASP A 201 -2.64 10.88 -31.63
CA ASP A 201 -1.43 10.06 -31.57
C ASP A 201 -1.65 8.68 -32.20
N PRO A 202 -1.64 8.59 -33.54
CA PRO A 202 -1.87 7.34 -34.27
C PRO A 202 -0.65 6.41 -34.23
N GLN A 203 0.54 6.94 -33.95
CA GLN A 203 1.79 6.17 -33.88
C GLN A 203 2.04 5.59 -32.48
N GLY A 204 1.26 6.00 -31.47
CA GLY A 204 1.39 5.52 -30.10
C GLY A 204 2.65 6.04 -29.40
N MET A 205 3.10 7.25 -29.75
CA MET A 205 4.29 7.89 -29.18
C MET A 205 4.14 8.10 -27.67
N ALA A 206 2.92 8.44 -27.21
CA ALA A 206 2.62 8.60 -25.79
C ALA A 206 2.78 7.29 -25.00
N LEU A 207 2.35 6.17 -25.59
CA LEU A 207 2.44 4.86 -24.95
C LEU A 207 3.89 4.37 -24.89
N HIS A 208 4.65 4.59 -25.97
CA HIS A 208 6.08 4.32 -26.02
C HIS A 208 6.84 5.10 -24.94
N TYR A 209 6.56 6.40 -24.80
CA TYR A 209 7.13 7.25 -23.75
C TYR A 209 6.85 6.73 -22.35
N TYR A 210 5.60 6.35 -22.08
CA TYR A 210 5.17 5.80 -20.80
C TYR A 210 5.88 4.48 -20.45
N LYS A 211 5.92 3.53 -21.39
CA LYS A 211 6.54 2.20 -21.17
C LYS A 211 8.05 2.24 -20.97
N ASN A 212 8.72 3.27 -21.48
CA ASN A 212 10.16 3.45 -21.33
C ASN A 212 10.54 4.22 -20.06
N GLY A 213 9.63 4.39 -19.10
CA GLY A 213 9.92 5.05 -17.82
C GLY A 213 10.00 6.57 -17.91
N GLN A 214 9.31 7.18 -18.88
CA GLN A 214 9.17 8.64 -19.02
C GLN A 214 10.52 9.38 -19.08
N PRO A 215 11.39 9.06 -20.06
CA PRO A 215 12.74 9.64 -20.15
C PRO A 215 12.68 11.15 -20.42
N GLN A 216 13.49 11.94 -19.71
CA GLN A 216 13.45 13.40 -19.80
C GLN A 216 13.84 13.95 -21.19
N ASP A 217 14.62 13.19 -21.96
CA ASP A 217 15.12 13.60 -23.28
C ASP A 217 14.08 13.42 -24.41
N ASP A 218 13.03 12.61 -24.20
CA ASP A 218 11.98 12.35 -25.20
C ASP A 218 10.89 13.43 -25.16
N LEU A 219 11.21 14.62 -25.68
CA LEU A 219 10.29 15.76 -25.73
C LEU A 219 9.04 15.48 -26.57
N VAL A 220 9.17 14.66 -27.63
CA VAL A 220 8.07 14.33 -28.55
C VAL A 220 7.09 13.37 -27.87
N GLY A 221 7.60 12.30 -27.27
CA GLY A 221 6.81 11.36 -26.49
C GLY A 221 6.12 12.02 -25.30
N ARG A 222 6.83 12.91 -24.58
CA ARG A 222 6.25 13.71 -23.49
C ARG A 222 5.12 14.61 -23.96
N ALA A 223 5.27 15.30 -25.09
CA ALA A 223 4.21 16.16 -25.64
C ALA A 223 2.96 15.34 -26.00
N ALA A 224 3.15 14.19 -26.68
CA ALA A 224 2.05 13.29 -27.01
C ALA A 224 1.35 12.73 -25.77
N PHE A 225 2.09 12.42 -24.71
CA PHE A 225 1.55 11.95 -23.43
C PHE A 225 0.68 13.01 -22.75
N LEU A 226 1.15 14.27 -22.70
CA LEU A 226 0.38 15.38 -22.14
C LEU A 226 -0.89 15.66 -22.97
N GLU A 227 -0.78 15.64 -24.30
CA GLU A 227 -1.92 15.83 -25.19
C GLU A 227 -2.98 14.74 -25.01
N ARG A 228 -2.57 13.47 -24.87
CA ARG A 228 -3.51 12.39 -24.53
C ARG A 228 -4.15 12.58 -23.15
N GLY A 229 -3.39 13.06 -22.17
CA GLY A 229 -3.94 13.43 -20.86
C GLY A 229 -5.07 14.46 -20.96
N GLU A 230 -4.90 15.50 -21.77
CA GLU A 230 -5.95 16.51 -22.02
C GLU A 230 -7.18 15.91 -22.72
N VAL A 231 -6.99 14.93 -23.62
CA VAL A 231 -8.08 14.22 -24.30
C VAL A 231 -8.91 13.39 -23.32
N TYR A 232 -8.27 12.76 -22.33
CA TYR A 232 -8.97 11.94 -21.33
C TYR A 232 -9.57 12.75 -20.17
N ALA A 233 -9.17 14.01 -19.99
CA ALA A 233 -9.65 14.87 -18.93
C ALA A 233 -11.20 14.95 -18.81
N PRO A 234 -12.01 14.96 -19.89
CA PRO A 234 -13.46 14.92 -19.78
C PRO A 234 -14.00 13.65 -19.10
N VAL A 235 -13.30 12.51 -19.22
CA VAL A 235 -13.67 11.25 -18.56
C VAL A 235 -13.49 11.39 -17.04
N THR A 236 -12.34 11.90 -16.59
CA THR A 236 -12.08 12.08 -15.15
C THR A 236 -12.99 13.14 -14.54
N VAL A 237 -13.28 14.23 -15.26
CA VAL A 237 -14.23 15.26 -14.80
C VAL A 237 -15.63 14.68 -14.61
N ALA A 238 -16.12 13.88 -15.55
CA ALA A 238 -17.44 13.27 -15.42
C ALA A 238 -17.49 12.23 -14.27
N LEU A 239 -16.41 11.47 -14.04
CA LEU A 239 -16.30 10.58 -12.87
C LEU A 239 -16.26 11.37 -11.55
N GLU A 240 -15.56 12.50 -11.51
CA GLU A 240 -15.49 13.40 -10.36
C GLU A 240 -16.86 14.00 -10.02
N GLU A 241 -17.58 14.51 -11.02
CA GLU A 241 -18.95 15.01 -10.83
C GLU A 241 -19.88 13.92 -10.29
N LEU A 242 -19.79 12.69 -10.79
CA LEU A 242 -20.57 11.55 -10.27
C LEU A 242 -20.21 11.22 -8.81
N SER A 243 -18.93 11.11 -8.47
CA SER A 243 -18.47 10.83 -7.10
C SER A 243 -18.86 11.93 -6.10
N SER A 244 -18.82 13.20 -6.53
CA SER A 244 -19.25 14.33 -5.71
C SER A 244 -20.77 14.29 -5.43
N ARG A 245 -21.57 13.83 -6.38
CA ARG A 245 -23.03 13.66 -6.20
C ARG A 245 -23.34 12.53 -5.22
N GLU A 246 -22.59 11.43 -5.25
CA GLU A 246 -22.75 10.32 -4.30
C GLU A 246 -22.51 10.74 -2.85
N THR A 247 -21.46 11.53 -2.62
CA THR A 247 -21.11 12.03 -1.28
C THR A 247 -22.10 13.10 -0.80
N ALA A 248 -22.68 13.88 -1.72
CA ALA A 248 -23.69 14.90 -1.44
C ALA A 248 -25.09 14.33 -1.19
N THR A 249 -25.43 13.14 -1.70
CA THR A 249 -26.65 12.43 -1.28
C THR A 249 -26.49 11.92 0.14
N PRO A 250 -27.21 12.48 1.14
CA PRO A 250 -27.05 12.03 2.52
C PRO A 250 -27.45 10.56 2.63
N LEU A 251 -26.57 9.76 3.22
CA LEU A 251 -26.77 8.37 3.66
C LEU A 251 -27.87 8.22 4.75
N SER A 252 -28.83 9.14 4.80
CA SER A 252 -29.82 9.24 5.85
C SER A 252 -31.22 9.25 5.26
N SER A 253 -31.75 8.06 4.99
CA SER A 253 -33.16 7.79 5.34
C SER A 253 -33.27 7.77 6.87
N SER A 254 -32.98 8.90 7.52
CA SER A 254 -33.28 9.10 8.93
C SER A 254 -34.80 9.20 9.05
N VAL A 255 -35.34 8.24 9.79
CA VAL A 255 -36.71 8.22 10.32
C VAL A 255 -37.12 9.65 10.71
N PRO A 256 -38.23 10.21 10.18
CA PRO A 256 -38.72 11.50 10.63
C PRO A 256 -39.09 11.42 12.11
N LEU A 257 -38.57 12.33 12.93
CA LEU A 257 -38.90 12.46 14.35
C LEU A 257 -40.36 12.87 14.63
N ASN A 258 -41.19 13.05 13.60
CA ASN A 258 -42.61 13.35 13.73
C ASN A 258 -43.47 12.33 12.97
N PRO A 259 -44.50 11.72 13.60
CA PRO A 259 -45.46 10.86 12.91
C PRO A 259 -46.41 11.74 12.09
N GLY A 260 -46.05 11.99 10.83
CA GLY A 260 -46.93 12.56 9.80
C GLY A 260 -47.31 11.50 8.77
N PRO A 261 -48.39 11.70 8.00
CA PRO A 261 -48.76 10.77 6.94
C PRO A 261 -47.63 10.70 5.90
N PRO A 262 -47.40 9.54 5.27
CA PRO A 262 -46.23 9.31 4.43
C PRO A 262 -46.20 10.33 3.30
N THR A 263 -45.16 11.17 3.28
CA THR A 263 -44.78 11.94 2.10
C THR A 263 -44.51 10.96 0.97
N GLU A 264 -45.08 11.28 -0.19
CA GLU A 264 -45.06 10.44 -1.38
C GLU A 264 -43.64 9.98 -1.72
N ARG A 265 -43.57 8.69 -2.11
CA ARG A 265 -42.37 7.97 -2.53
C ARG A 265 -41.51 8.84 -3.46
N ALA A 266 -40.19 8.82 -3.22
CA ALA A 266 -39.19 9.30 -4.17
C ALA A 266 -39.57 8.83 -5.59
N GLU A 267 -39.54 9.75 -6.55
CA GLU A 267 -39.80 9.47 -7.97
C GLU A 267 -38.97 8.25 -8.42
N PRO A 268 -39.57 7.21 -9.04
CA PRO A 268 -38.88 5.96 -9.36
C PRO A 268 -37.78 6.03 -10.44
N ASP A 269 -37.57 7.18 -11.09
CA ASP A 269 -36.87 7.25 -12.39
C ASP A 269 -35.54 8.01 -12.38
N LYS A 270 -35.04 8.51 -11.24
CA LYS A 270 -33.69 9.10 -11.22
C LYS A 270 -32.65 7.99 -11.02
N PRO A 271 -31.75 7.75 -12.00
CA PRO A 271 -30.69 6.78 -11.85
C PRO A 271 -29.83 7.09 -10.63
N ASP A 272 -29.54 6.04 -9.86
CA ASP A 272 -28.68 6.10 -8.68
C ASP A 272 -27.27 6.52 -9.11
N PRO A 273 -26.71 7.64 -8.60
CA PRO A 273 -25.39 8.13 -9.01
C PRO A 273 -24.29 7.08 -8.81
N ARG A 274 -24.44 6.17 -7.84
CA ARG A 274 -23.51 5.04 -7.62
C ARG A 274 -23.50 4.05 -8.76
N LYS A 275 -24.67 3.79 -9.35
CA LYS A 275 -24.78 2.92 -10.51
C LYS A 275 -24.20 3.60 -11.75
N GLU A 276 -24.47 4.90 -11.93
CA GLU A 276 -23.90 5.69 -13.03
C GLU A 276 -22.36 5.70 -12.97
N PHE A 277 -21.78 5.90 -11.77
CA PHE A 277 -20.35 5.85 -11.55
C PHE A 277 -19.76 4.48 -11.88
N ALA A 278 -20.35 3.40 -11.35
CA ALA A 278 -19.90 2.03 -11.60
C ALA A 278 -20.01 1.64 -13.09
N GLU A 279 -21.08 2.06 -13.78
CA GLU A 279 -21.27 1.85 -15.21
C GLU A 279 -20.23 2.60 -16.04
N MET A 280 -19.96 3.86 -15.71
CA MET A 280 -18.93 4.66 -16.38
C MET A 280 -17.53 4.08 -16.16
N LEU A 281 -17.21 3.64 -14.93
CA LEU A 281 -15.95 2.96 -14.64
C LEU A 281 -15.84 1.65 -15.43
N ALA A 282 -16.92 0.85 -15.51
CA ALA A 282 -16.93 -0.38 -16.31
C ALA A 282 -16.75 -0.12 -17.82
N LEU A 283 -17.24 1.01 -18.35
CA LEU A 283 -16.98 1.44 -19.73
C LEU A 283 -15.50 1.72 -19.96
N VAL A 284 -14.84 2.41 -19.02
CA VAL A 284 -13.38 2.63 -19.07
C VAL A 284 -12.63 1.30 -19.02
N LEU A 285 -12.99 0.41 -18.09
CA LEU A 285 -12.27 -0.86 -17.89
C LEU A 285 -12.39 -1.85 -19.06
N ARG A 286 -13.41 -1.68 -19.91
CA ARG A 286 -13.58 -2.44 -21.17
C ARG A 286 -12.69 -1.91 -22.30
N SER A 287 -12.13 -0.71 -22.16
CA SER A 287 -11.23 -0.15 -23.16
C SER A 287 -9.93 -0.95 -23.25
N LYS A 288 -9.26 -0.86 -24.41
CA LYS A 288 -7.94 -1.48 -24.64
C LYS A 288 -6.79 -0.48 -24.54
N ASP A 289 -7.10 0.78 -24.23
CA ASP A 289 -6.14 1.88 -24.23
C ASP A 289 -5.53 2.03 -22.83
N GLU A 290 -4.31 1.50 -22.67
CA GLU A 290 -3.57 1.52 -21.41
C GLU A 290 -3.44 2.93 -20.81
N LEU A 291 -3.31 3.98 -21.63
CA LEU A 291 -3.13 5.34 -21.12
C LEU A 291 -4.41 5.95 -20.54
N LEU A 292 -5.58 5.53 -21.03
CA LEU A 292 -6.86 5.91 -20.40
C LEU A 292 -6.96 5.29 -19.00
N HIS A 293 -6.58 4.02 -18.86
CA HIS A 293 -6.55 3.33 -17.57
C HIS A 293 -5.59 4.03 -16.60
N VAL A 294 -4.36 4.32 -17.04
CA VAL A 294 -3.35 5.06 -16.25
C VAL A 294 -3.93 6.39 -15.76
N THR A 295 -4.58 7.15 -16.65
CA THR A 295 -5.18 8.45 -16.30
C THR A 295 -6.27 8.32 -15.22
N VAL A 296 -7.14 7.32 -15.35
CA VAL A 296 -8.20 7.06 -14.36
C VAL A 296 -7.63 6.52 -13.04
N TYR A 297 -6.59 5.70 -13.07
CA TYR A 297 -5.93 5.21 -11.85
C TYR A 297 -5.23 6.32 -11.10
N SER A 298 -4.51 7.20 -11.79
CA SER A 298 -3.91 8.40 -11.20
C SER A 298 -4.96 9.31 -10.58
N TRP A 299 -6.10 9.49 -11.26
CA TRP A 299 -7.22 10.24 -10.73
C TRP A 299 -7.85 9.58 -9.49
N LEU A 300 -8.09 8.26 -9.48
CA LEU A 300 -8.64 7.54 -8.31
C LEU A 300 -7.76 7.71 -7.07
N ILE A 301 -6.43 7.65 -7.22
CA ILE A 301 -5.49 7.90 -6.12
C ILE A 301 -5.58 9.35 -5.65
N ALA A 302 -5.58 10.31 -6.58
CA ALA A 302 -5.68 11.74 -6.25
C ALA A 302 -7.00 12.10 -5.55
N ALA A 303 -8.09 11.40 -5.88
CA ALA A 303 -9.40 11.57 -5.28
C ALA A 303 -9.61 10.73 -4.00
N HIS A 304 -8.54 10.15 -3.43
CA HIS A 304 -8.57 9.31 -2.22
C HIS A 304 -9.46 8.06 -2.31
N MET A 305 -9.72 7.56 -3.52
CA MET A 305 -10.52 6.35 -3.79
C MET A 305 -9.62 5.13 -4.08
N ALA A 306 -8.54 5.00 -3.32
CA ALA A 306 -7.55 3.94 -3.55
C ALA A 306 -8.08 2.52 -3.24
N GLU A 307 -9.10 2.39 -2.38
CA GLU A 307 -9.78 1.10 -2.13
C GLU A 307 -10.54 0.63 -3.38
N THR A 308 -11.21 1.55 -4.10
CA THR A 308 -11.85 1.24 -5.39
C THR A 308 -10.82 0.76 -6.41
N LEU A 309 -9.61 1.35 -6.41
CA LEU A 309 -8.51 0.92 -7.27
C LEU A 309 -8.10 -0.53 -7.01
N VAL A 310 -8.07 -0.95 -5.74
CA VAL A 310 -7.73 -2.31 -5.32
C VAL A 310 -8.80 -3.33 -5.73
N GLU A 311 -10.05 -2.90 -5.88
CA GLU A 311 -11.17 -3.74 -6.35
C GLU A 311 -11.20 -3.93 -7.88
N ILE A 312 -10.55 -3.05 -8.64
CA ILE A 312 -10.55 -3.08 -10.09
C ILE A 312 -9.77 -4.30 -10.61
N GLN A 313 -10.42 -5.07 -11.48
CA GLN A 313 -9.77 -6.12 -12.26
C GLN A 313 -9.44 -5.60 -13.65
N SER A 314 -8.18 -5.26 -13.87
CA SER A 314 -7.67 -4.83 -15.17
C SER A 314 -6.28 -5.41 -15.42
N PRO A 315 -5.93 -5.76 -16.66
CA PRO A 315 -4.58 -6.22 -16.98
C PRO A 315 -3.51 -5.13 -16.82
N PHE A 316 -3.89 -3.84 -16.75
CA PHE A 316 -2.94 -2.72 -16.75
C PHE A 316 -2.60 -2.18 -15.37
N ILE A 317 -3.31 -2.61 -14.32
CA ILE A 317 -3.15 -2.02 -12.98
C ILE A 317 -1.82 -2.41 -12.34
N GLU A 318 -1.36 -3.65 -12.54
CA GLU A 318 -0.09 -4.14 -12.02
C GLU A 318 1.09 -3.37 -12.63
N ASP A 319 1.12 -3.25 -13.96
CA ASP A 319 2.13 -2.47 -14.68
C ASP A 319 2.11 -1.00 -14.25
N TYR A 320 0.92 -0.42 -14.04
CA TYR A 320 0.77 0.94 -13.52
C TYR A 320 1.37 1.13 -12.12
N LEU A 321 1.00 0.26 -11.16
CA LEU A 321 1.49 0.36 -9.79
C LEU A 321 3.01 0.12 -9.71
N ASN A 322 3.54 -0.83 -10.49
CA ASN A 322 4.98 -1.08 -10.58
C ASN A 322 5.73 0.13 -11.19
N ASN A 323 5.21 0.72 -12.28
CA ASN A 323 5.81 1.91 -12.88
C ASN A 323 5.79 3.09 -11.90
N MET A 324 4.68 3.33 -11.22
CA MET A 324 4.57 4.37 -10.19
C MET A 324 5.55 4.14 -9.04
N ALA A 325 5.71 2.89 -8.59
CA ALA A 325 6.65 2.54 -7.55
C ALA A 325 8.11 2.75 -7.99
N SER A 326 8.44 2.58 -9.27
CA SER A 326 9.79 2.81 -9.80
C SER A 326 10.15 4.29 -10.00
N VAL A 327 9.16 5.12 -10.36
CA VAL A 327 9.37 6.54 -10.70
C VAL A 327 9.39 7.43 -9.45
N GLN A 328 8.58 7.11 -8.44
CA GLN A 328 8.45 7.94 -7.23
C GLN A 328 9.52 7.58 -6.20
N GLN A 329 10.22 8.59 -5.67
CA GLN A 329 11.17 8.40 -4.55
C GLN A 329 10.45 7.97 -3.27
N ASP A 330 9.29 8.58 -2.99
CA ASP A 330 8.39 8.12 -1.94
C ASP A 330 7.29 7.21 -2.50
N ASN A 331 7.64 5.94 -2.68
CA ASN A 331 6.74 4.91 -3.21
C ASN A 331 6.02 4.09 -2.12
N ARG A 332 6.10 4.46 -0.83
CA ARG A 332 5.54 3.62 0.27
C ARG A 332 4.05 3.38 0.07
N HIS A 333 3.29 4.44 -0.12
CA HIS A 333 1.83 4.36 -0.33
C HIS A 333 1.48 3.50 -1.56
N VAL A 334 2.28 3.57 -2.63
CA VAL A 334 2.05 2.79 -3.85
C VAL A 334 2.33 1.30 -3.62
N LEU A 335 3.43 0.97 -2.94
CA LEU A 335 3.73 -0.41 -2.53
C LEU A 335 2.64 -0.95 -1.59
N ASP A 336 2.09 -0.09 -0.73
CA ASP A 336 0.98 -0.45 0.16
C ASP A 336 -0.28 -0.83 -0.62
N LEU A 337 -0.59 -0.11 -1.70
CA LEU A 337 -1.68 -0.48 -2.61
C LEU A 337 -1.38 -1.74 -3.40
N LEU A 338 -0.13 -1.93 -3.84
CA LEU A 338 0.28 -3.08 -4.65
C LEU A 338 0.15 -4.40 -3.89
N TRP A 339 0.60 -4.48 -2.63
CA TRP A 339 0.44 -5.73 -1.88
C TRP A 339 -1.03 -6.03 -1.56
N ARG A 340 -1.85 -5.00 -1.29
CA ARG A 340 -3.31 -5.15 -1.09
C ARG A 340 -3.99 -5.66 -2.35
N TYR A 341 -3.61 -5.13 -3.51
CA TYR A 341 -4.08 -5.60 -4.81
C TYR A 341 -3.71 -7.07 -5.04
N TYR A 342 -2.46 -7.46 -4.75
CA TYR A 342 -2.01 -8.85 -4.86
C TYR A 342 -2.74 -9.80 -3.90
N GLU A 343 -3.07 -9.36 -2.68
CA GLU A 343 -3.87 -10.14 -1.74
C GLU A 343 -5.28 -10.40 -2.29
N LYS A 344 -5.93 -9.38 -2.86
CA LYS A 344 -7.28 -9.50 -3.44
C LYS A 344 -7.32 -10.38 -4.68
N THR A 345 -6.33 -10.26 -5.56
CA THR A 345 -6.20 -11.09 -6.76
C THR A 345 -5.67 -12.49 -6.49
N LYS A 346 -5.36 -12.81 -5.22
CA LYS A 346 -4.78 -14.09 -4.76
C LYS A 346 -3.36 -14.36 -5.30
N ALA A 347 -2.67 -13.33 -5.75
CA ALA A 347 -1.26 -13.36 -6.13
C ALA A 347 -0.35 -13.25 -4.88
N TYR A 348 -0.51 -14.19 -3.94
CA TYR A 348 0.12 -14.09 -2.61
C TYR A 348 1.65 -14.07 -2.62
N SER A 349 2.29 -14.68 -3.62
CA SER A 349 3.75 -14.65 -3.79
C SER A 349 4.27 -13.25 -4.09
N GLY A 350 3.56 -12.48 -4.92
CA GLY A 350 3.86 -11.07 -5.18
C GLY A 350 3.68 -10.22 -3.93
N ALA A 351 2.56 -10.39 -3.22
CA ALA A 351 2.29 -9.68 -1.96
C ALA A 351 3.39 -9.91 -0.92
N ALA A 352 3.84 -11.15 -0.72
CA ALA A 352 4.87 -11.49 0.25
C ALA A 352 6.22 -10.78 -0.04
N ARG A 353 6.60 -10.66 -1.32
CA ARG A 353 7.84 -9.96 -1.72
C ARG A 353 7.75 -8.45 -1.48
N ILE A 354 6.63 -7.83 -1.84
CA ILE A 354 6.42 -6.39 -1.59
C ILE A 354 6.40 -6.10 -0.08
N LEU A 355 5.80 -6.99 0.72
CA LEU A 355 5.79 -6.86 2.18
C LEU A 355 7.19 -7.02 2.79
N ASP A 356 8.04 -7.91 2.28
CA ASP A 356 9.45 -8.01 2.68
C ASP A 356 10.21 -6.72 2.35
N GLU A 357 10.02 -6.17 1.14
CA GLU A 357 10.63 -4.92 0.70
C GLU A 357 10.21 -3.74 1.60
N LEU A 358 8.90 -3.62 1.89
CA LEU A 358 8.36 -2.60 2.79
C LEU A 358 8.93 -2.72 4.21
N ALA A 359 9.09 -3.94 4.73
CA ALA A 359 9.66 -4.17 6.06
C ALA A 359 11.12 -3.74 6.17
N HIS A 360 11.90 -3.80 5.07
CA HIS A 360 13.32 -3.42 5.03
C HIS A 360 13.56 -1.98 4.55
N LYS A 361 12.57 -1.32 3.97
CA LYS A 361 12.69 0.05 3.45
C LYS A 361 13.11 1.02 4.55
N GLN A 362 14.13 1.85 4.29
CA GLN A 362 14.54 2.91 5.21
C GLN A 362 13.57 4.09 5.09
N ASP A 363 12.67 4.21 6.05
CA ASP A 363 11.68 5.27 6.14
C ASP A 363 11.61 5.74 7.61
N PRO A 364 11.92 7.02 7.89
CA PRO A 364 11.88 7.56 9.26
C PRO A 364 10.47 7.59 9.87
N GLU A 365 9.40 7.52 9.07
CA GLU A 365 8.02 7.46 9.56
C GLU A 365 7.54 6.02 9.85
N LEU A 366 8.29 5.01 9.41
CA LEU A 366 7.92 3.61 9.56
C LEU A 366 8.40 3.05 10.91
N THR A 367 7.46 2.77 11.82
CA THR A 367 7.77 2.24 13.15
C THR A 367 8.11 0.75 13.11
N LEU A 368 8.80 0.26 14.14
CA LEU A 368 9.12 -1.17 14.28
C LEU A 368 7.86 -2.03 14.33
N ASP A 369 6.81 -1.60 15.02
CA ASP A 369 5.52 -2.31 15.05
C ASP A 369 4.92 -2.50 13.65
N GLN A 370 4.96 -1.45 12.82
CA GLN A 370 4.50 -1.53 11.43
C GLN A 370 5.37 -2.48 10.58
N ARG A 371 6.69 -2.51 10.80
CA ARG A 371 7.60 -3.46 10.14
C ARG A 371 7.29 -4.90 10.52
N VAL A 372 7.04 -5.15 11.81
CA VAL A 372 6.64 -6.48 12.30
C VAL A 372 5.27 -6.87 11.73
N GLU A 373 4.33 -5.92 11.61
CA GLU A 373 3.04 -6.15 10.94
C GLU A 373 3.24 -6.56 9.48
N TYR A 374 4.03 -5.81 8.70
CA TYR A 374 4.34 -6.15 7.31
C TYR A 374 4.97 -7.54 7.20
N MET A 375 5.95 -7.86 8.04
CA MET A 375 6.59 -9.18 8.07
C MET A 375 5.58 -10.28 8.39
N SER A 376 4.72 -10.07 9.39
CA SER A 376 3.71 -11.05 9.81
C SER A 376 2.69 -11.33 8.70
N ARG A 377 2.25 -10.29 7.99
CA ARG A 377 1.34 -10.41 6.85
C ARG A 377 2.06 -11.04 5.66
N GLY A 378 3.35 -10.75 5.46
CA GLY A 378 4.21 -11.38 4.46
C GLY A 378 4.31 -12.90 4.67
N VAL A 379 4.56 -13.35 5.90
CA VAL A 379 4.56 -14.77 6.29
C VAL A 379 3.20 -15.42 6.02
N MET A 380 2.09 -14.75 6.36
CA MET A 380 0.74 -15.27 6.06
C MET A 380 0.49 -15.41 4.55
N CYS A 381 0.90 -14.43 3.75
CA CYS A 381 0.81 -14.49 2.29
C CYS A 381 1.67 -15.63 1.73
N ALA A 382 2.92 -15.78 2.17
CA ALA A 382 3.80 -16.86 1.73
C ALA A 382 3.23 -18.25 2.09
N LYS A 383 2.65 -18.41 3.29
CA LYS A 383 1.94 -19.64 3.70
C LYS A 383 0.74 -19.94 2.81
N SER A 384 -0.06 -18.91 2.49
CA SER A 384 -1.22 -19.03 1.61
C SER A 384 -0.82 -19.37 0.17
N SER A 385 0.32 -18.87 -0.30
CA SER A 385 0.87 -19.20 -1.62
C SER A 385 1.35 -20.66 -1.71
N ARG A 386 1.93 -21.21 -0.63
CA ARG A 386 2.31 -22.64 -0.58
C ARG A 386 1.11 -23.58 -0.71
N LEU A 387 -0.07 -23.18 -0.24
CA LEU A 387 -1.29 -23.98 -0.38
C LEU A 387 -1.82 -24.02 -1.83
N THR A 388 -1.45 -23.03 -2.64
CA THR A 388 -1.94 -22.90 -4.02
C THR A 388 -0.90 -23.31 -5.06
N THR A 389 0.40 -23.26 -4.72
CA THR A 389 1.52 -23.53 -5.63
C THR A 389 2.64 -24.28 -4.92
N THR A 390 3.15 -25.35 -5.54
CA THR A 390 4.31 -26.14 -5.05
C THR A 390 5.60 -25.62 -5.66
N SER A 391 6.00 -24.39 -5.30
CA SER A 391 7.26 -23.78 -5.76
C SER A 391 8.29 -23.76 -4.63
N ASP A 392 9.46 -24.35 -4.87
CA ASP A 392 10.56 -24.39 -3.90
C ASP A 392 11.03 -22.98 -3.51
N THR A 393 11.04 -22.05 -4.46
CA THR A 393 11.41 -20.63 -4.24
C THR A 393 10.50 -19.90 -3.25
N ILE A 394 9.21 -20.24 -3.21
CA ILE A 394 8.26 -19.70 -2.22
C ILE A 394 8.54 -20.33 -0.86
N GLY A 395 9.03 -21.57 -0.89
CA GLY A 395 9.42 -22.27 0.31
C GLY A 395 10.62 -21.69 1.01
N GLU A 396 11.64 -21.30 0.24
CA GLU A 396 12.82 -20.56 0.70
C GLU A 396 12.42 -19.18 1.23
N LEU A 397 11.65 -18.40 0.46
CA LEU A 397 11.16 -17.09 0.90
C LEU A 397 10.36 -17.17 2.21
N LEU A 398 9.52 -18.20 2.38
CA LEU A 398 8.78 -18.39 3.62
C LEU A 398 9.73 -18.61 4.81
N HIS A 399 10.75 -19.45 4.62
CA HIS A 399 11.71 -19.74 5.67
C HIS A 399 12.50 -18.47 6.05
N GLU A 400 12.98 -17.73 5.05
CA GLU A 400 13.67 -16.44 5.25
C GLU A 400 12.78 -15.44 5.99
N LEU A 401 11.51 -15.32 5.62
CA LEU A 401 10.56 -14.42 6.29
C LEU A 401 10.27 -14.85 7.74
N GLU A 402 10.20 -16.15 8.02
CA GLU A 402 10.01 -16.66 9.38
C GLU A 402 11.22 -16.35 10.26
N GLU A 403 12.45 -16.58 9.77
CA GLU A 403 13.68 -16.23 10.48
C GLU A 403 13.79 -14.72 10.73
N LYS A 404 13.57 -13.89 9.69
CA LYS A 404 13.55 -12.43 9.82
C LYS A 404 12.49 -11.95 10.81
N MET A 405 11.31 -12.58 10.83
CA MET A 405 10.24 -12.25 11.77
C MET A 405 10.62 -12.58 13.21
N GLU A 406 11.32 -13.68 13.46
CA GLU A 406 11.83 -14.00 14.80
C GLU A 406 12.82 -12.94 15.29
N VAL A 407 13.77 -12.52 14.44
CA VAL A 407 14.72 -11.45 14.76
C VAL A 407 14.00 -10.12 15.01
N ALA A 408 13.03 -9.76 14.17
CA ALA A 408 12.26 -8.52 14.33
C ALA A 408 11.43 -8.51 15.64
N ARG A 409 10.92 -9.67 16.08
CA ARG A 409 10.23 -9.79 17.38
C ARG A 409 11.19 -9.61 18.55
N ILE A 410 12.40 -10.17 18.47
CA ILE A 410 13.44 -9.94 19.48
C ILE A 410 13.82 -8.46 19.52
N GLN A 411 13.93 -7.80 18.36
CA GLN A 411 14.17 -6.37 18.29
C GLN A 411 13.05 -5.57 18.97
N LEU A 412 11.79 -5.97 18.78
CA LEU A 412 10.65 -5.34 19.47
C LEU A 412 10.72 -5.56 20.99
N GLN A 413 11.04 -6.77 21.44
CA GLN A 413 11.25 -7.07 22.86
C GLN A 413 12.36 -6.22 23.49
N ILE A 414 13.47 -5.99 22.77
CA ILE A 414 14.54 -5.09 23.20
C ILE A 414 14.04 -3.65 23.30
N SER A 415 13.28 -3.17 22.31
CA SER A 415 12.69 -1.82 22.33
C SER A 415 11.76 -1.65 23.54
N GLU A 416 10.91 -2.64 23.83
CA GLU A 416 10.03 -2.65 25.01
C GLU A 416 10.80 -2.67 26.32
N ALA A 417 11.83 -3.52 26.44
CA ALA A 417 12.68 -3.58 27.63
C ALA A 417 13.42 -2.26 27.88
N LEU A 418 13.92 -1.60 26.83
CA LEU A 418 14.55 -0.28 26.93
C LEU A 418 13.56 0.83 27.32
N LYS A 419 12.29 0.73 26.92
CA LYS A 419 11.24 1.68 27.35
C LYS A 419 10.95 1.58 28.85
N LEU A 420 11.15 0.41 29.46
CA LEU A 420 10.99 0.20 30.90
C LEU A 420 12.19 0.72 31.73
N GLN A 421 13.37 0.87 31.11
CA GLN A 421 14.55 1.41 31.78
C GLN A 421 14.48 2.94 32.02
N PRO A 422 15.30 3.48 32.93
CA PRO A 422 15.42 4.92 33.12
C PRO A 422 15.75 5.64 31.81
N GLN A 423 14.93 6.63 31.46
CA GLN A 423 14.96 7.31 30.15
C GLN A 423 16.12 8.30 30.01
N THR A 424 17.34 7.76 30.03
CA THR A 424 18.59 8.49 29.77
C THR A 424 18.76 8.77 28.27
N GLN A 425 19.62 9.73 27.94
CA GLN A 425 19.89 10.07 26.54
C GLN A 425 20.38 8.89 25.68
N PRO A 426 21.31 8.01 26.13
CA PRO A 426 21.71 6.84 25.32
C PRO A 426 20.55 5.87 25.06
N VAL A 427 19.67 5.63 26.03
CA VAL A 427 18.48 4.77 25.87
C VAL A 427 17.53 5.35 24.81
N LYS A 428 17.25 6.65 24.86
CA LYS A 428 16.40 7.33 23.86
C LYS A 428 16.99 7.26 22.46
N THR A 429 18.31 7.39 22.32
CA THR A 429 18.97 7.24 21.02
C THR A 429 18.95 5.81 20.50
N ALA A 430 19.09 4.82 21.40
CA ALA A 430 19.01 3.41 21.04
C ALA A 430 17.61 3.03 20.54
N ILE A 431 16.55 3.45 21.25
CA ILE A 431 15.15 3.21 20.83
C ILE A 431 14.89 3.81 19.44
N ARG A 432 15.29 5.07 19.20
CA ARG A 432 15.10 5.70 17.88
C ARG A 432 15.81 4.96 16.75
N LYS A 433 17.00 4.41 17.01
CA LYS A 433 17.74 3.61 16.02
C LYS A 433 17.06 2.26 15.77
N LEU A 434 16.61 1.58 16.84
CA LEU A 434 15.87 0.31 16.73
C LEU A 434 14.54 0.49 16.00
N ASP A 435 13.85 1.61 16.19
CA ASP A 435 12.58 1.85 15.51
C ASP A 435 12.78 2.13 14.01
N GLY A 436 13.93 2.66 13.61
CA GLY A 436 14.19 3.11 12.24
C GLY A 436 14.60 2.03 11.23
N GLN A 437 15.16 0.91 11.68
CA GLN A 437 15.67 -0.14 10.78
C GLN A 437 15.69 -1.52 11.45
N LEU A 438 15.43 -2.58 10.68
CA LEU A 438 15.66 -3.97 11.11
C LEU A 438 17.16 -4.26 11.22
N ALA A 439 17.60 -4.67 12.41
CA ALA A 439 18.98 -5.00 12.72
C ALA A 439 19.22 -6.51 12.64
N ASP A 440 20.47 -6.91 12.37
CA ASP A 440 20.86 -8.31 12.46
C ASP A 440 21.02 -8.77 13.91
N ILE A 441 21.00 -10.09 14.12
CA ILE A 441 21.01 -10.71 15.44
C ILE A 441 22.29 -10.41 16.24
N SER A 442 23.42 -10.24 15.56
CA SER A 442 24.72 -9.93 16.20
C SER A 442 24.77 -8.49 16.70
N THR A 443 24.23 -7.55 15.93
CA THR A 443 24.08 -6.14 16.30
C THR A 443 23.12 -6.02 17.49
N LEU A 444 21.99 -6.73 17.47
CA LEU A 444 21.05 -6.77 18.59
C LEU A 444 21.71 -7.30 19.88
N TYR A 445 22.62 -8.27 19.77
CA TYR A 445 23.36 -8.76 20.93
C TYR A 445 24.37 -7.75 21.47
N GLY A 446 25.32 -7.29 20.64
CA GLY A 446 26.43 -6.46 21.11
C GLY A 446 26.04 -5.02 21.43
N GLU A 447 25.39 -4.34 20.48
CA GLU A 447 25.13 -2.89 20.59
C GLU A 447 23.94 -2.56 21.50
N TYR A 448 23.06 -3.55 21.74
CA TYR A 448 21.84 -3.33 22.51
C TYR A 448 21.77 -4.25 23.74
N ALA A 449 21.59 -5.56 23.57
CA ALA A 449 21.32 -6.45 24.70
C ALA A 449 22.48 -6.49 25.71
N ASP A 450 23.74 -6.51 25.25
CA ASP A 450 24.93 -6.47 26.10
C ASP A 450 25.16 -5.10 26.73
N THR A 451 25.11 -4.06 25.90
CA THR A 451 25.35 -2.66 26.33
C THR A 451 24.35 -2.19 27.40
N PHE A 452 23.09 -2.64 27.34
CA PHE A 452 22.03 -2.25 28.29
C PHE A 452 21.70 -3.35 29.33
N GLU A 453 22.53 -4.39 29.44
CA GLU A 453 22.40 -5.48 30.42
C GLU A 453 21.03 -6.19 30.39
N LEU A 454 20.49 -6.44 29.19
CA LEU A 454 19.18 -7.06 28.98
C LEU A 454 19.29 -8.59 28.90
N SER A 455 19.51 -9.27 30.03
CA SER A 455 19.81 -10.72 30.08
C SER A 455 18.71 -11.61 29.46
N GLU A 456 17.44 -11.21 29.56
CA GLU A 456 16.34 -11.93 28.90
C GLU A 456 16.41 -11.84 27.38
N CYS A 457 16.69 -10.65 26.85
CA CYS A 457 16.86 -10.45 25.42
C CYS A 457 18.11 -11.19 24.92
N LYS A 458 19.20 -11.22 25.70
CA LYS A 458 20.39 -12.05 25.40
C LYS A 458 20.01 -13.52 25.27
N LEU A 459 19.22 -14.06 26.20
CA LEU A 459 18.77 -15.46 26.14
C LEU A 459 17.91 -15.73 24.90
N ALA A 460 16.99 -14.82 24.57
CA ALA A 460 16.15 -14.90 23.37
C ALA A 460 16.99 -14.88 22.08
N ILE A 461 18.00 -14.02 22.01
CA ILE A 461 18.95 -13.94 20.89
C ILE A 461 19.74 -15.24 20.75
N VAL A 462 20.31 -15.73 21.84
CA VAL A 462 21.15 -16.95 21.83
C VAL A 462 20.32 -18.18 21.42
N HIS A 463 19.07 -18.26 21.87
CA HIS A 463 18.12 -19.28 21.43
C HIS A 463 17.81 -19.17 19.93
N CYS A 464 17.49 -17.98 19.43
CA CYS A 464 17.17 -17.73 18.02
C CYS A 464 18.37 -18.00 17.09
N ALA A 465 19.58 -17.63 17.50
CA ALA A 465 20.80 -17.90 16.74
C ALA A 465 21.25 -19.37 16.78
N GLY A 466 20.62 -20.22 17.60
CA GLY A 466 21.04 -21.61 17.78
C GLY A 466 22.41 -21.77 18.45
N HIS A 467 22.93 -20.72 19.10
CA HIS A 467 24.25 -20.71 19.73
C HIS A 467 24.19 -21.34 21.13
N TYR A 468 24.87 -22.47 21.33
CA TYR A 468 24.87 -23.14 22.62
C TYR A 468 26.21 -23.03 23.35
N ASP A 469 26.21 -22.31 24.47
CA ASP A 469 27.29 -22.31 25.45
C ASP A 469 26.66 -22.49 26.86
N PRO A 470 26.88 -23.64 27.52
CA PRO A 470 26.31 -23.90 28.84
C PRO A 470 26.67 -22.83 29.87
N THR A 471 27.91 -22.32 29.85
CA THR A 471 28.39 -21.37 30.85
C THR A 471 27.71 -20.01 30.69
N LEU A 472 27.53 -19.57 29.45
CA LEU A 472 26.78 -18.37 29.10
C LEU A 472 25.30 -18.51 29.46
N ILE A 473 24.66 -19.64 29.13
CA ILE A 473 23.24 -19.84 29.42
C ILE A 473 23.01 -19.85 30.93
N GLU A 474 23.86 -20.54 31.70
CA GLU A 474 23.79 -20.56 33.16
C GLU A 474 24.04 -19.16 33.77
N SER A 475 24.94 -18.36 33.20
CA SER A 475 25.17 -16.99 33.65
C SER A 475 23.99 -16.07 33.34
N LEU A 476 23.39 -16.17 32.15
CA LEU A 476 22.20 -15.41 31.78
C LEU A 476 21.01 -15.72 32.67
N TRP A 477 20.74 -17.00 32.95
CA TRP A 477 19.70 -17.39 33.90
C TRP A 477 19.95 -16.88 35.31
N ARG A 478 21.21 -16.86 35.75
CA ARG A 478 21.60 -16.27 37.04
C ARG A 478 21.33 -14.77 37.07
N GLU A 479 21.71 -14.04 36.03
CA GLU A 479 21.46 -12.60 35.93
C GLU A 479 19.96 -12.27 35.93
N ILE A 480 19.14 -13.03 35.19
CA ILE A 480 17.67 -12.86 35.16
C ILE A 480 17.10 -13.05 36.57
N ILE A 481 17.45 -14.15 37.23
CA ILE A 481 16.95 -14.47 38.57
C ILE A 481 17.44 -13.43 39.58
N ASP A 482 18.72 -13.07 39.58
CA ASP A 482 19.29 -12.08 40.49
C ASP A 482 18.68 -10.69 40.25
N GLY A 483 18.37 -10.33 39.00
CA GLY A 483 17.68 -9.09 38.64
C GLY A 483 16.29 -9.00 39.25
N GLU A 484 15.48 -10.05 39.09
CA GLU A 484 14.15 -10.11 39.69
C GLU A 484 14.20 -10.16 41.23
N VAL A 485 15.18 -10.88 41.79
CA VAL A 485 15.37 -10.98 43.25
C VAL A 485 15.74 -9.64 43.87
N LYS A 486 16.55 -8.81 43.20
CA LYS A 486 16.89 -7.45 43.68
C LYS A 486 15.68 -6.53 43.77
N ASN A 487 14.64 -6.78 42.95
CA ASN A 487 13.41 -6.00 42.97
C ASN A 487 12.50 -6.37 44.16
N ILE A 488 12.78 -7.46 44.88
CA ILE A 488 12.03 -7.90 46.05
C ILE A 488 12.51 -7.11 47.29
N PRO A 489 11.63 -6.35 47.98
CA PRO A 489 12.00 -5.63 49.20
C PRO A 489 12.45 -6.58 50.32
N VAL A 490 13.43 -6.15 51.11
CA VAL A 490 13.97 -6.96 52.22
C VAL A 490 13.00 -6.95 53.42
N GLY A 491 12.37 -8.08 53.71
CA GLY A 491 11.52 -8.30 54.89
C GLY A 491 10.16 -8.96 54.58
N VAL A 492 9.81 -9.99 55.37
CA VAL A 492 8.60 -10.85 55.29
C VAL A 492 8.03 -11.03 53.88
N HIS A 493 8.50 -12.09 53.21
CA HIS A 493 8.10 -12.51 51.88
C HIS A 493 6.61 -12.90 51.84
N SER A 494 5.75 -11.97 51.45
CA SER A 494 4.36 -12.30 51.17
C SER A 494 4.27 -13.08 49.85
N PRO A 495 3.30 -14.01 49.68
CA PRO A 495 3.09 -14.73 48.43
C PRO A 495 2.93 -13.81 47.20
N SER A 496 2.47 -12.58 47.43
CA SER A 496 2.32 -11.54 46.41
C SER A 496 3.65 -10.94 45.91
N GLN A 497 4.71 -10.95 46.71
CA GLN A 497 6.04 -10.43 46.31
C GLN A 497 6.79 -11.43 45.42
N LEU A 498 6.65 -12.74 45.71
CA LEU A 498 7.23 -13.81 44.90
C LEU A 498 6.41 -14.10 43.63
N HIS A 499 5.20 -13.55 43.53
CA HIS A 499 4.34 -13.74 42.36
C HIS A 499 4.98 -13.21 41.08
N GLY A 500 5.66 -12.05 41.11
CA GLY A 500 6.36 -11.50 39.95
C GLY A 500 7.44 -12.44 39.41
N LEU A 501 8.32 -12.91 40.30
CA LEU A 501 9.35 -13.90 39.95
C LEU A 501 8.74 -15.21 39.44
N ARG A 502 7.66 -15.70 40.07
CA ARG A 502 6.95 -16.90 39.64
C ARG A 502 6.40 -16.75 38.23
N THR A 503 5.66 -15.69 37.96
CA THR A 503 5.08 -15.41 36.63
C THR A 503 6.19 -15.34 35.59
N LYS A 504 7.29 -14.65 35.90
CA LYS A 504 8.46 -14.56 35.01
C LYS A 504 9.09 -15.91 34.69
N LEU A 505 9.34 -16.72 35.72
CA LEU A 505 9.91 -18.06 35.55
C LEU A 505 8.97 -19.00 34.79
N VAL A 506 7.65 -18.86 34.97
CA VAL A 506 6.65 -19.64 34.22
C VAL A 506 6.64 -19.22 32.75
N GLU A 507 6.62 -17.92 32.45
CA GLU A 507 6.65 -17.39 31.08
C GLU A 507 7.90 -17.86 30.31
N LEU A 508 9.09 -17.62 30.87
CA LEU A 508 10.35 -18.02 30.24
C LEU A 508 10.50 -19.54 30.21
N GLY A 509 10.07 -20.24 31.27
CA GLY A 509 10.11 -21.70 31.34
C GLY A 509 9.22 -22.33 30.28
N GLN A 510 8.00 -21.84 30.07
CA GLN A 510 7.12 -22.37 29.02
C GLN A 510 7.68 -22.12 27.62
N GLN A 511 8.39 -20.99 27.42
CA GLN A 511 9.06 -20.68 26.17
C GLN A 511 10.24 -21.62 25.88
N TYR A 512 11.09 -21.92 26.87
CA TYR A 512 12.34 -22.67 26.66
C TYR A 512 12.31 -24.14 27.11
N SER A 513 11.30 -24.60 27.84
CA SER A 513 11.21 -25.97 28.41
C SER A 513 11.31 -27.08 27.37
N ARG A 514 10.94 -26.82 26.11
CA ARG A 514 11.06 -27.77 25.00
C ARG A 514 12.50 -27.98 24.54
N SER A 515 13.41 -27.09 24.91
CA SER A 515 14.83 -27.14 24.55
C SER A 515 15.69 -27.23 25.81
N GLU A 516 16.06 -28.46 26.17
CA GLU A 516 16.91 -28.75 27.34
C GLU A 516 18.25 -27.96 27.32
N ARG A 517 18.71 -27.55 26.14
CA ARG A 517 19.91 -26.73 25.97
C ARG A 517 19.74 -25.34 26.58
N TYR A 518 18.60 -24.69 26.37
CA TYR A 518 18.37 -23.31 26.83
C TYR A 518 17.61 -23.23 28.15
N PHE A 519 17.07 -24.36 28.63
CA PHE A 519 16.45 -24.49 29.95
C PHE A 519 17.19 -25.55 30.79
N PRO A 520 18.35 -25.22 31.38
CA PRO A 520 19.17 -26.17 32.14
C PRO A 520 18.51 -26.48 33.49
N LEU A 521 17.52 -27.36 33.48
CA LEU A 521 16.62 -27.63 34.61
C LEU A 521 17.34 -27.98 35.92
N ALA A 522 18.37 -28.85 35.86
CA ALA A 522 19.11 -29.24 37.07
C ALA A 522 19.85 -28.06 37.72
N TYR A 523 20.46 -27.21 36.91
CA TYR A 523 21.11 -25.99 37.36
C TYR A 523 20.09 -24.99 37.90
N LEU A 524 18.96 -24.79 37.23
CA LEU A 524 17.89 -23.89 37.68
C LEU A 524 17.28 -24.31 39.02
N VAL A 525 17.02 -25.61 39.21
CA VAL A 525 16.56 -26.14 40.51
C VAL A 525 17.59 -25.85 41.60
N GLN A 526 18.87 -26.14 41.36
CA GLN A 526 19.93 -25.87 42.32
C GLN A 526 20.02 -24.37 42.65
N LEU A 527 20.04 -23.51 41.63
CA LEU A 527 20.15 -22.06 41.79
C LEU A 527 18.95 -21.49 42.56
N LEU A 528 17.72 -21.84 42.18
CA LEU A 528 16.51 -21.34 42.83
C LEU A 528 16.40 -21.82 44.27
N GLU A 529 16.76 -23.07 44.56
CA GLU A 529 16.76 -23.59 45.94
C GLU A 529 17.86 -22.97 46.80
N GLN A 530 19.04 -22.73 46.24
CA GLN A 530 20.11 -22.03 46.93
C GLN A 530 19.72 -20.58 47.25
N THR A 531 19.08 -19.89 46.31
CA THR A 531 18.55 -18.54 46.51
C THR A 531 17.40 -18.52 47.51
N GLY A 532 16.47 -19.47 47.42
CA GLY A 532 15.36 -19.64 48.34
C GLY A 532 15.81 -19.98 49.76
N ALA A 533 16.89 -20.75 49.94
CA ALA A 533 17.46 -21.01 51.26
C ALA A 533 18.04 -19.74 51.90
N ARG A 534 18.74 -18.89 51.12
CA ARG A 534 19.30 -17.61 51.59
C ARG A 534 18.21 -16.59 51.94
N LEU A 535 17.14 -16.55 51.16
CA LEU A 535 16.03 -15.60 51.30
C LEU A 535 14.84 -16.17 52.08
N GLU A 536 14.93 -17.40 52.57
CA GLU A 536 13.88 -18.06 53.38
C GLU A 536 12.53 -18.20 52.66
N TRP A 537 12.55 -18.57 51.38
CA TRP A 537 11.33 -18.87 50.64
C TRP A 537 10.60 -20.10 51.19
N ASP A 538 9.30 -20.20 50.87
CA ASP A 538 8.54 -21.40 51.16
C ASP A 538 9.09 -22.61 50.39
N SER A 539 9.16 -23.76 51.08
CA SER A 539 9.66 -25.02 50.52
C SER A 539 8.88 -25.51 49.29
N GLY A 540 7.63 -25.06 49.14
CA GLY A 540 6.73 -25.28 48.01
C GLY A 540 7.11 -24.54 46.74
N PHE A 541 7.73 -23.35 46.87
CA PHE A 541 7.74 -22.34 45.82
C PHE A 541 8.42 -22.82 44.51
N VAL A 542 9.64 -23.36 44.61
CA VAL A 542 10.47 -23.68 43.44
C VAL A 542 9.84 -24.81 42.62
N HIS A 543 9.50 -25.93 43.26
CA HIS A 543 8.94 -27.07 42.54
C HIS A 543 7.52 -26.80 42.05
N GLN A 544 6.69 -26.04 42.78
CA GLN A 544 5.36 -25.65 42.30
C GLN A 544 5.45 -24.76 41.05
N THR A 545 6.42 -23.84 41.01
CA THR A 545 6.69 -22.99 39.83
C THR A 545 7.12 -23.84 38.63
N LEU A 546 8.03 -24.80 38.83
CA LEU A 546 8.50 -25.69 37.76
C LEU A 546 7.43 -26.68 37.28
N LEU A 547 6.52 -27.10 38.16
CA LEU A 547 5.35 -27.89 37.76
C LEU A 547 4.40 -27.05 36.88
N GLU A 548 4.24 -25.76 37.16
CA GLU A 548 3.44 -24.84 36.31
C GLU A 548 4.11 -24.52 34.96
N VAL A 549 5.44 -24.55 34.89
CA VAL A 549 6.18 -24.52 33.62
C VAL A 549 5.82 -25.73 32.73
N GLY A 550 5.37 -26.83 33.33
CA GLY A 550 5.05 -28.08 32.64
C GLY A 550 6.15 -29.14 32.76
N VAL A 551 7.10 -28.99 33.69
CA VAL A 551 8.12 -30.00 33.95
C VAL A 551 7.48 -31.22 34.63
N ALA A 552 7.80 -32.42 34.14
CA ALA A 552 7.29 -33.66 34.70
C ALA A 552 7.73 -33.86 36.17
N LEU A 553 6.79 -34.23 37.04
CA LEU A 553 7.03 -34.43 38.47
C LEU A 553 8.10 -35.52 38.73
N SER A 554 8.12 -36.57 37.91
CA SER A 554 9.13 -37.63 37.97
C SER A 554 10.54 -37.12 37.68
N THR A 555 10.68 -36.20 36.73
CA THR A 555 11.97 -35.57 36.38
C THR A 555 12.44 -34.64 37.49
N LEU A 556 11.53 -33.82 38.04
CA LEU A 556 11.83 -32.96 39.19
C LEU A 556 12.29 -33.79 40.38
N PHE A 557 11.55 -34.85 40.75
CA PHE A 557 11.93 -35.73 41.85
C PHE A 557 13.33 -36.32 41.65
N GLY A 558 13.66 -36.80 40.44
CA GLY A 558 14.99 -37.32 40.13
C GLY A 558 16.10 -36.26 40.20
N ILE A 559 15.80 -34.98 40.00
CA ILE A 559 16.76 -33.88 40.20
C ILE A 559 16.94 -33.59 41.69
N TYR A 560 15.85 -33.51 42.45
CA TYR A 560 15.92 -33.30 43.90
C TYR A 560 16.65 -34.45 44.62
N ASP A 561 16.41 -35.70 44.21
CA ASP A 561 17.13 -36.87 44.74
C ASP A 561 18.63 -36.78 44.46
N ARG A 562 19.02 -36.41 43.24
CA ARG A 562 20.43 -36.16 42.90
C ARG A 562 21.02 -35.00 43.69
N LEU A 563 20.27 -33.91 43.87
CA LEU A 563 20.70 -32.74 44.63
C LEU A 563 20.98 -33.09 46.10
N PHE A 564 20.13 -33.93 46.70
CA PHE A 564 20.35 -34.43 48.06
C PHE A 564 21.58 -35.36 48.12
N LYS A 565 21.67 -36.33 47.22
CA LYS A 565 22.78 -37.31 47.16
C LYS A 565 24.13 -36.67 46.83
N ALA A 566 24.15 -35.50 46.18
CA ALA A 566 25.37 -34.75 45.88
C ALA A 566 26.09 -34.21 47.13
N LYS A 567 25.39 -34.11 48.28
CA LYS A 567 25.95 -33.67 49.58
C LYS A 567 26.71 -32.34 49.50
N ASP A 568 26.10 -31.37 48.81
CA ASP A 568 26.67 -30.03 48.65
C ASP A 568 26.90 -29.34 50.02
N SER A 569 28.14 -28.90 50.26
CA SER A 569 28.54 -28.18 51.47
C SER A 569 27.83 -26.83 51.66
N PHE A 570 27.22 -26.29 50.60
CA PHE A 570 26.43 -25.06 50.63
C PHE A 570 25.36 -25.08 51.73
N TRP A 571 24.61 -26.18 51.86
CA TRP A 571 23.47 -26.28 52.79
C TRP A 571 23.91 -26.19 54.26
N MET A 572 25.09 -26.74 54.57
CA MET A 572 25.72 -26.61 55.88
C MET A 572 26.18 -25.19 56.13
N THR A 573 26.76 -24.54 55.12
CA THR A 573 27.29 -23.17 55.20
C THR A 573 26.20 -22.13 55.45
N VAL A 574 25.02 -22.31 54.84
CA VAL A 574 23.83 -21.46 55.04
C VAL A 574 23.07 -21.80 56.33
N GLY A 575 23.46 -22.86 57.04
CA GLY A 575 22.81 -23.30 58.29
C GLY A 575 21.45 -23.97 58.08
N LYS A 576 21.14 -24.44 56.86
CA LYS A 576 19.88 -25.12 56.50
C LYS A 576 20.15 -26.52 55.90
N PRO A 577 20.72 -27.46 56.67
CA PRO A 577 21.08 -28.80 56.17
C PRO A 577 19.88 -29.65 55.72
N LEU A 578 18.67 -29.34 56.21
CA LEU A 578 17.44 -30.08 55.92
C LEU A 578 16.63 -29.47 54.75
N HIS A 579 17.11 -28.39 54.11
CA HIS A 579 16.37 -27.64 53.09
C HIS A 579 15.88 -28.51 51.94
N VAL A 580 16.78 -29.27 51.32
CA VAL A 580 16.46 -30.14 50.17
C VAL A 580 15.44 -31.21 50.56
N LEU A 581 15.52 -31.76 51.77
CA LEU A 581 14.57 -32.76 52.26
C LEU A 581 13.18 -32.18 52.53
N ASN A 582 13.11 -30.95 53.04
CA ASN A 582 11.84 -30.25 53.21
C ASN A 582 11.19 -29.94 51.86
N ALA A 583 11.99 -29.55 50.85
CA ALA A 583 11.51 -29.37 49.48
C ALA A 583 11.02 -30.69 48.84
N ILE A 584 11.76 -31.79 49.04
CA ILE A 584 11.34 -33.14 48.61
C ILE A 584 10.02 -33.54 49.29
N HIS A 585 9.91 -33.32 50.61
CA HIS A 585 8.69 -33.62 51.36
C HIS A 585 7.48 -32.86 50.79
N SER A 586 7.64 -31.56 50.55
CA SER A 586 6.59 -30.72 49.94
C SER A 586 6.22 -31.18 48.52
N LEU A 587 7.22 -31.53 47.68
CA LEU A 587 6.99 -32.07 46.33
C LEU A 587 6.19 -33.38 46.36
N VAL A 588 6.51 -34.28 47.29
CA VAL A 588 5.80 -35.57 47.44
C VAL A 588 4.39 -35.34 47.99
N LEU A 589 4.17 -34.38 48.88
CA LEU A 589 2.82 -33.99 49.31
C LEU A 589 1.97 -33.49 48.13
N VAL A 590 2.54 -32.67 47.24
CA VAL A 590 1.85 -32.22 46.02
C VAL A 590 1.45 -33.41 45.14
N TYR A 591 2.31 -34.42 45.01
CA TYR A 591 1.97 -35.67 44.31
C TYR A 591 0.85 -36.45 45.02
N ILE A 592 0.86 -36.51 46.34
CA ILE A 592 -0.17 -37.20 47.14
C ILE A 592 -1.53 -36.51 46.99
N GLU A 593 -1.57 -35.19 47.01
CA GLU A 593 -2.79 -34.40 46.81
C GLU A 593 -3.29 -34.45 45.36
N ARG A 594 -2.37 -34.50 44.38
CA ARG A 594 -2.67 -34.54 42.94
C ARG A 594 -1.94 -35.69 42.23
N PRO A 595 -2.42 -36.94 42.37
CA PRO A 595 -1.80 -38.11 41.73
C PRO A 595 -1.83 -38.08 40.19
N SER A 596 -2.72 -37.27 39.60
CA SER A 596 -2.83 -37.05 38.16
C SER A 596 -1.59 -36.40 37.52
N LEU A 597 -0.70 -35.80 38.32
CA LEU A 597 0.56 -35.22 37.83
C LEU A 597 1.55 -36.28 37.31
N VAL A 598 1.36 -37.55 37.69
CA VAL A 598 2.09 -38.69 37.13
C VAL A 598 1.09 -39.57 36.38
N ALA A 599 1.45 -39.96 35.15
CA ALA A 599 0.60 -40.78 34.32
C ALA A 599 0.32 -42.13 34.98
N ASN A 600 -0.92 -42.64 34.86
CA ASN A 600 -1.36 -43.86 35.56
C ASN A 600 -0.42 -45.07 35.37
N PHE A 601 0.18 -45.20 34.18
CA PHE A 601 1.09 -46.30 33.86
C PHE A 601 2.48 -46.17 34.52
N GLU A 602 2.92 -44.95 34.84
CA GLU A 602 4.22 -44.68 35.47
C GLU A 602 4.14 -44.74 37.00
N ARG A 603 2.94 -44.55 37.58
CA ARG A 603 2.74 -44.47 39.04
C ARG A 603 3.33 -45.65 39.83
N PRO A 604 3.19 -46.92 39.41
CA PRO A 604 3.77 -48.03 40.19
C PRO A 604 5.31 -47.93 40.29
N SER A 605 5.96 -47.64 39.16
CA SER A 605 7.42 -47.47 39.09
C SER A 605 7.88 -46.23 39.84
N PHE A 606 7.13 -45.13 39.72
CA PHE A 606 7.43 -43.89 40.43
C PHE A 606 7.27 -44.06 41.95
N ASN A 607 6.18 -44.68 42.40
CA ASN A 607 5.94 -44.98 43.81
C ASN A 607 7.04 -45.86 44.42
N ALA A 608 7.53 -46.86 43.68
CA ALA A 608 8.67 -47.67 44.12
C ALA A 608 9.93 -46.81 44.29
N THR A 609 10.25 -45.99 43.28
CA THR A 609 11.41 -45.09 43.29
C THR A 609 11.37 -44.10 44.45
N VAL A 610 10.19 -43.50 44.72
CA VAL A 610 10.01 -42.57 45.84
C VAL A 610 10.18 -43.29 47.17
N LYS A 611 9.60 -44.49 47.35
CA LYS A 611 9.75 -45.28 48.60
C LYS A 611 11.20 -45.68 48.87
N ASP A 612 11.92 -46.13 47.85
CA ASP A 612 13.33 -46.50 47.97
C ASP A 612 14.18 -45.29 48.36
N SER A 613 13.91 -44.13 47.74
CA SER A 613 14.61 -42.88 48.04
C SER A 613 14.27 -42.36 49.45
N LEU A 614 13.00 -42.42 49.87
CA LEU A 614 12.58 -42.08 51.24
C LEU A 614 13.28 -42.96 52.29
N SER A 615 13.38 -44.26 52.03
CA SER A 615 14.11 -45.20 52.89
C SER A 615 15.59 -44.79 53.01
N HIS A 616 16.23 -44.44 51.89
CA HIS A 616 17.60 -43.94 51.88
C HIS A 616 17.75 -42.64 52.69
N TYR A 617 16.86 -41.66 52.50
CA TYR A 617 16.90 -40.40 53.23
C TYR A 617 16.74 -40.61 54.75
N LEU A 618 15.84 -41.50 55.17
CA LEU A 618 15.62 -41.82 56.58
C LEU A 618 16.83 -42.49 57.23
N VAL A 619 17.56 -43.34 56.52
CA VAL A 619 18.81 -43.93 57.00
C VAL A 619 19.88 -42.85 57.16
N GLU A 620 20.06 -41.96 56.18
CA GLU A 620 21.04 -40.89 56.28
C GLU A 620 20.70 -39.90 57.41
N LEU A 621 19.44 -39.54 57.60
CA LEU A 621 19.02 -38.66 58.72
C LEU A 621 19.27 -39.28 60.10
N GLN A 622 19.18 -40.60 60.24
CA GLN A 622 19.52 -41.29 61.49
C GLN A 622 21.02 -41.27 61.81
N THR A 623 21.87 -41.07 60.80
CA THR A 623 23.32 -40.92 60.97
C THR A 623 23.76 -39.48 61.26
N MET A 624 22.86 -38.50 61.10
CA MET A 624 23.14 -37.09 61.41
C MET A 624 23.10 -36.83 62.92
N THR A 625 23.98 -35.94 63.40
CA THR A 625 24.05 -35.53 64.81
C THR A 625 22.76 -34.86 65.28
N SER A 626 22.34 -35.14 66.51
CA SER A 626 21.10 -34.67 67.15
C SER A 626 20.98 -33.15 67.34
N ASP A 627 22.03 -32.38 67.06
CA ASP A 627 22.09 -30.94 67.29
C ASP A 627 21.46 -30.10 66.15
N ILE A 628 21.03 -30.74 65.05
CA ILE A 628 20.35 -30.09 63.94
C ILE A 628 18.90 -29.75 64.34
N ARG A 629 18.57 -28.45 64.39
CA ARG A 629 17.20 -27.99 64.67
C ARG A 629 16.22 -28.50 63.60
N GLY A 630 15.11 -29.07 64.04
CA GLY A 630 14.05 -29.58 63.15
C GLY A 630 14.24 -31.01 62.65
N LEU A 631 15.35 -31.68 62.98
CA LEU A 631 15.67 -33.04 62.51
C LEU A 631 14.56 -34.06 62.83
N ASN A 632 14.08 -34.08 64.08
CA ASN A 632 13.01 -35.00 64.49
C ASN A 632 11.67 -34.71 63.79
N GLN A 633 11.40 -33.44 63.44
CA GLN A 633 10.19 -33.06 62.71
C GLN A 633 10.28 -33.55 61.26
N THR A 634 11.38 -33.29 60.55
CA THR A 634 11.58 -33.77 59.17
C THR A 634 11.57 -35.30 59.09
N ILE A 635 12.10 -36.02 60.09
CA ILE A 635 12.00 -37.49 60.17
C ILE A 635 10.53 -37.93 60.31
N SER A 636 9.74 -37.26 61.16
CA SER A 636 8.31 -37.55 61.33
C SER A 636 7.53 -37.28 60.04
N ASP A 637 7.81 -36.14 59.40
CA ASP A 637 7.17 -35.69 58.17
C ASP A 637 7.42 -36.68 57.03
N LEU A 638 8.67 -37.09 56.79
CA LEU A 638 9.03 -38.08 55.77
C LEU A 638 8.43 -39.47 56.05
N ARG A 639 8.39 -39.92 57.32
CA ARG A 639 7.72 -41.18 57.70
C ARG A 639 6.22 -41.15 57.45
N SER A 640 5.60 -39.98 57.53
CA SER A 640 4.16 -39.83 57.28
C SER A 640 3.77 -39.99 55.80
N LEU A 641 4.73 -39.83 54.87
CA LEU A 641 4.50 -39.96 53.43
C LEU A 641 4.36 -41.42 52.98
N GLU A 642 5.12 -42.36 53.55
CA GLU A 642 5.09 -43.79 53.18
C GLU A 642 3.67 -44.41 53.17
N PRO A 643 2.87 -44.30 54.25
CA PRO A 643 1.51 -44.86 54.27
C PRO A 643 0.55 -44.09 53.34
N GLN A 644 0.81 -42.83 53.04
CA GLN A 644 -0.01 -42.02 52.13
C GLN A 644 0.21 -42.41 50.67
N ILE A 645 1.48 -42.65 50.28
CA ILE A 645 1.83 -43.15 48.93
C ILE A 645 1.23 -44.56 48.71
N GLN A 646 1.16 -45.40 49.74
CA GLN A 646 0.49 -46.71 49.66
C GLN A 646 -1.03 -46.62 49.41
N ARG A 647 -1.68 -45.51 49.76
CA ARG A 647 -3.13 -45.32 49.51
C ARG A 647 -3.44 -44.86 48.09
N ILE A 648 -2.42 -44.40 47.36
CA ILE A 648 -2.52 -43.78 46.03
C ILE A 648 -2.00 -44.73 44.94
N SER A 649 -1.32 -45.81 45.34
CA SER A 649 -0.78 -46.85 44.46
C SER A 649 -1.84 -47.64 43.72
#